data_AF-A0A1J7J2A8-F1
#
_entry.id   AF-A0A1J7J2A8-F1
#
_cell.length_a   1.000
_cell.length_b   1.000
_cell.length_c   1.000
_cell.angle_alpha   90.00
_cell.angle_beta   90.00
_cell.angle_gamma   90.00
#
_symmetry.space_group_name_H-M   'P 1'
#
loop_
_entity.id
_entity.type
_entity.pdbx_description
1 polymer ?
#
loop_
_entity_poly.entity_id
_entity_poly.type
_entity_poly.pdbx_seq_one_letter_code
_entity_poly.pdbx_strand_id
1 'polypeptide(L)'
;MADTYEVLRDLHNDLKHKYKQHGPALTSFWRSFDSRQRARCIKAGAVEGGVLKHRNDTALGNVCKFMPEWNLRDLTESNSDSLLDILKHRATHTLGEQYAQGVDGGLGDYALIDAMMRMRNLRHVDPYTNEMTLFFDDDKYGICYKGLVKDAFAGLEPAMRAGLLLPRSTGELILIRQTYLMQVLNIVIEDILDEGSKTRDRKNRPKKDDATTLTTAVSTLAIKPAKASLPDILATTKDQASALEQYLGLLSSEPVVLVHDVNTWFFSQPGMVPDEKGRTLPSHTDRFISAAVFDAVHNAVRSAAFWNYIVRLLDILDTTTDKAYRALLLQELANITDLEYKRAQSILKHYIQAGTGIKCFRRVSNVHDKAGNPRVILKKHPEELTRADPQLHYILRLCQPETTPSSASDWIKKLAELHDSHPAEREKLAEKEADALSDLAVIIAFAHELSPILAMPPFSRKKGQLFVSRAQDMEAELRPVKDALDLRDFAVPIDNLLEPGMAGGAMAALDKFVADRTGTTLGFMYQDLIEESLSDLQRQHQAIQDSLSLTKPNIPTSIPPPPEPPTREQQLEHRRQKQKTRPPHSSIFNISPRQEGPTAAASEKPQILQVSAPTGAVFSTLFDRSEARGSVSWTSFVAAMTELGFSVVPRYGSVYTFFAPEGMAVRRPLTVHRPHGAGFGGYSALVLARRLERVYGWGRGGFCVG
;
A
#
# COMPACT_ATOMS: atom_id res chain seq x y z
N MET A 1 15.10 12.87 20.46
CA MET A 1 14.63 13.17 21.84
C MET A 1 13.54 14.22 21.88
N ALA A 2 13.39 15.09 20.86
CA ALA A 2 12.09 15.68 20.55
C ALA A 2 11.00 14.59 20.31
N ASP A 3 11.40 13.40 19.85
CA ASP A 3 10.52 12.26 19.57
C ASP A 3 9.59 11.77 20.70
N THR A 4 10.04 11.65 21.97
CA THR A 4 9.27 10.85 22.95
C THR A 4 7.94 11.52 23.34
N TYR A 5 7.95 12.85 23.48
CA TYR A 5 6.72 13.60 23.77
C TYR A 5 5.79 13.66 22.56
N GLU A 6 6.33 13.90 21.36
CA GLU A 6 5.54 13.93 20.13
C GLU A 6 4.82 12.59 19.90
N VAL A 7 5.51 11.47 20.09
CA VAL A 7 4.92 10.13 20.00
C VAL A 7 3.82 9.93 21.04
N LEU A 8 4.04 10.32 22.30
CA LEU A 8 3.01 10.22 23.34
C LEU A 8 1.76 11.04 23.00
N ARG A 9 1.95 12.27 22.52
CA ARG A 9 0.86 13.16 22.12
C ARG A 9 0.06 12.58 20.94
N ASP A 10 0.75 12.05 19.94
CA ASP A 10 0.08 11.43 18.78
C ASP A 10 -0.73 10.19 19.22
N LEU A 11 -0.14 9.29 20.02
CA LEU A 11 -0.84 8.11 20.55
C LEU A 11 -2.06 8.47 21.41
N HIS A 12 -1.97 9.54 22.19
CA HIS A 12 -3.09 10.02 22.99
C HIS A 12 -4.22 10.59 22.13
N ASN A 13 -3.87 11.35 21.08
CA ASN A 13 -4.85 11.85 20.12
C ASN A 13 -5.56 10.73 19.37
N ASP A 14 -4.83 9.67 19.01
CA ASP A 14 -5.38 8.48 18.37
C ASP A 14 -6.33 7.73 19.32
N LEU A 15 -5.96 7.56 20.60
CA LEU A 15 -6.83 6.97 21.61
C LEU A 15 -8.12 7.80 21.79
N LYS A 16 -8.00 9.13 21.88
CA LYS A 16 -9.15 10.06 21.94
C LYS A 16 -10.09 9.87 20.78
N HIS A 17 -9.53 9.81 19.57
CA HIS A 17 -10.30 9.66 18.34
C HIS A 17 -11.03 8.30 18.29
N LYS A 18 -10.30 7.20 18.47
CA LYS A 18 -10.85 5.85 18.51
C LYS A 18 -11.94 5.69 19.55
N TYR A 19 -11.74 6.22 20.77
CA TYR A 19 -12.75 6.16 21.82
C TYR A 19 -14.00 6.98 21.47
N LYS A 20 -13.84 8.17 20.89
CA LYS A 20 -14.97 9.00 20.45
C LYS A 20 -15.80 8.29 19.37
N GLN A 21 -15.14 7.65 18.41
CA GLN A 21 -15.79 7.01 17.28
C GLN A 21 -16.42 5.66 17.67
N HIS A 22 -15.66 4.83 18.39
CA HIS A 22 -15.98 3.41 18.62
C HIS A 22 -16.41 3.09 20.06
N GLY A 23 -16.36 4.05 20.98
CA GLY A 23 -16.62 3.86 22.41
C GLY A 23 -17.92 3.12 22.75
N PRO A 24 -19.07 3.44 22.14
CA PRO A 24 -20.31 2.70 22.35
C PRO A 24 -20.22 1.23 21.91
N ALA A 25 -19.64 0.96 20.73
CA ALA A 25 -19.46 -0.40 20.22
C ALA A 25 -18.47 -1.20 21.07
N LEU A 26 -17.34 -0.60 21.43
CA LEU A 26 -16.33 -1.17 22.33
C LEU A 26 -16.94 -1.61 23.66
N THR A 27 -17.75 -0.74 24.27
CA THR A 27 -18.43 -1.03 25.54
C THR A 27 -19.39 -2.21 25.37
N SER A 28 -20.17 -2.23 24.29
CA SER A 28 -21.11 -3.30 23.99
C SER A 28 -20.39 -4.64 23.76
N PHE A 29 -19.35 -4.66 22.93
CA PHE A 29 -18.58 -5.87 22.63
C PHE A 29 -17.87 -6.41 23.88
N TRP A 30 -17.13 -5.56 24.60
CA TRP A 30 -16.38 -5.99 25.77
C TRP A 30 -17.29 -6.62 26.84
N ARG A 31 -18.46 -6.03 27.09
CA ARG A 31 -19.45 -6.56 28.04
C ARG A 31 -20.12 -7.85 27.55
N SER A 32 -20.16 -8.10 26.24
CA SER A 32 -20.67 -9.35 25.67
C SER A 32 -19.67 -10.50 25.69
N PHE A 33 -18.37 -10.22 25.81
CA PHE A 33 -17.31 -11.21 25.75
C PHE A 33 -17.20 -12.04 27.02
N ASP A 34 -16.94 -13.33 26.84
CA ASP A 34 -16.50 -14.20 27.94
C ASP A 34 -15.04 -13.92 28.35
N SER A 35 -14.60 -14.47 29.48
CA SER A 35 -13.24 -14.26 29.97
C SER A 35 -12.15 -14.79 29.03
N ARG A 36 -12.45 -15.79 28.17
CA ARG A 36 -11.48 -16.30 27.18
C ARG A 36 -11.35 -15.32 26.01
N GLN A 37 -12.44 -14.75 25.54
CA GLN A 37 -12.48 -13.70 24.52
C GLN A 37 -11.71 -12.47 25.00
N ARG A 38 -12.03 -11.98 26.21
CA ARG A 38 -11.31 -10.87 26.85
C ARG A 38 -9.80 -11.15 26.93
N ALA A 39 -9.43 -12.35 27.37
CA ALA A 39 -8.02 -12.74 27.47
C ALA A 39 -7.31 -12.84 26.11
N ARG A 40 -8.02 -13.19 25.03
CA ARG A 40 -7.45 -13.17 23.67
C ARG A 40 -7.13 -11.74 23.24
N CYS A 41 -8.08 -10.81 23.39
CA CYS A 41 -7.85 -9.41 23.05
C CYS A 41 -6.66 -8.81 23.81
N ILE A 42 -6.59 -9.03 25.13
CA ILE A 42 -5.47 -8.50 25.95
C ILE A 42 -4.10 -9.08 25.53
N LYS A 43 -4.06 -10.31 25.02
CA LYS A 43 -2.82 -10.99 24.63
C LYS A 43 -2.40 -10.75 23.19
N ALA A 44 -3.33 -10.44 22.28
CA ALA A 44 -3.06 -10.31 20.85
C ALA A 44 -2.00 -9.25 20.55
N GLY A 45 -2.07 -8.10 21.25
CA GLY A 45 -1.09 -7.02 21.14
C GLY A 45 0.24 -7.20 21.89
N ALA A 46 0.42 -8.28 22.66
CA ALA A 46 1.60 -8.47 23.50
C ALA A 46 2.67 -9.35 22.82
N VAL A 47 3.95 -8.98 22.95
CA VAL A 47 5.07 -9.81 22.46
C VAL A 47 4.98 -11.19 23.12
N GLU A 48 4.89 -12.23 22.30
CA GLU A 48 4.69 -13.63 22.72
C GLU A 48 3.46 -13.85 23.63
N GLY A 49 2.48 -12.94 23.62
CA GLY A 49 1.31 -12.98 24.51
C GLY A 49 1.64 -12.70 25.98
N GLY A 50 2.81 -12.13 26.27
CA GLY A 50 3.29 -11.85 27.62
C GLY A 50 2.53 -10.70 28.29
N VAL A 51 1.64 -11.02 29.22
CA VAL A 51 0.89 -10.05 30.04
C VAL A 51 0.99 -10.45 31.52
N LEU A 52 1.01 -9.46 32.42
CA LEU A 52 1.01 -9.70 33.86
C LEU A 52 -0.20 -10.56 34.25
N LYS A 53 0.01 -11.59 35.08
CA LYS A 53 -1.10 -12.41 35.59
C LYS A 53 -1.95 -11.65 36.61
N HIS A 54 -1.31 -10.80 37.41
CA HIS A 54 -1.92 -9.93 38.42
C HIS A 54 -0.98 -8.75 38.72
N ARG A 55 -1.46 -7.71 39.43
CA ARG A 55 -0.71 -6.45 39.70
C ARG A 55 0.73 -6.63 40.22
N ASN A 56 0.97 -7.65 41.04
CA ASN A 56 2.27 -7.91 41.66
C ASN A 56 3.16 -8.91 40.89
N ASP A 57 2.78 -9.34 39.69
CA ASP A 57 3.51 -10.35 38.93
C ASP A 57 4.87 -9.83 38.45
N THR A 58 5.97 -10.45 38.88
CA THR A 58 7.33 -10.03 38.54
C THR A 58 7.91 -10.74 37.31
N ALA A 59 7.14 -11.62 36.65
CA ALA A 59 7.62 -12.40 35.51
C ALA A 59 8.07 -11.54 34.31
N LEU A 60 7.49 -10.35 34.14
CA LEU A 60 7.87 -9.37 33.10
C LEU A 60 8.76 -8.25 33.65
N GLY A 61 9.52 -8.52 34.71
CA GLY A 61 10.46 -7.56 35.30
C GLY A 61 9.77 -6.30 35.84
N ASN A 62 10.19 -5.12 35.36
CA ASN A 62 9.68 -3.84 35.85
C ASN A 62 8.30 -3.46 35.30
N VAL A 63 7.69 -4.24 34.38
CA VAL A 63 6.35 -3.93 33.83
C VAL A 63 5.31 -3.77 34.95
N CYS A 64 5.35 -4.62 35.99
CA CYS A 64 4.48 -4.49 37.16
C CYS A 64 4.70 -3.23 38.03
N LYS A 65 5.78 -2.49 37.79
CA LYS A 65 6.07 -1.19 38.43
C LYS A 65 5.64 -0.03 37.52
N PHE A 66 5.57 -0.24 36.20
CA PHE A 66 5.17 0.78 35.25
C PHE A 66 3.68 0.77 34.96
N MET A 67 3.03 -0.38 34.92
CA MET A 67 1.62 -0.54 34.56
C MET A 67 0.98 -1.73 35.31
N PRO A 68 0.97 -1.72 36.66
CA PRO A 68 0.36 -2.80 37.44
C PRO A 68 -1.10 -3.07 37.07
N GLU A 69 -1.84 -2.05 36.65
CA GLU A 69 -3.24 -2.17 36.21
C GLU A 69 -3.42 -2.99 34.92
N TRP A 70 -2.36 -3.14 34.11
CA TRP A 70 -2.42 -3.91 32.86
C TRP A 70 -2.14 -5.39 33.13
N ASN A 71 -3.12 -6.09 33.71
CA ASN A 71 -2.99 -7.50 34.09
C ASN A 71 -4.24 -8.34 33.75
N LEU A 72 -4.03 -9.61 33.43
CA LEU A 72 -5.09 -10.50 32.95
C LEU A 72 -6.22 -10.69 33.96
N ARG A 73 -5.90 -10.87 35.26
CA ARG A 73 -6.93 -11.09 36.29
C ARG A 73 -7.93 -9.95 36.30
N ASP A 74 -7.45 -8.73 36.53
CA ASP A 74 -8.32 -7.58 36.74
C ASP A 74 -9.08 -7.19 35.46
N LEU A 75 -8.46 -7.37 34.29
CA LEU A 75 -9.05 -6.97 33.02
C LEU A 75 -10.07 -8.00 32.49
N THR A 76 -9.90 -9.31 32.75
CA THR A 76 -10.69 -10.35 32.06
C THR A 76 -11.82 -10.96 32.92
N GLU A 77 -11.93 -10.60 34.19
CA GLU A 77 -13.04 -10.97 35.06
C GLU A 77 -14.38 -10.48 34.47
N SER A 78 -15.39 -11.37 34.43
CA SER A 78 -16.62 -11.15 33.66
C SER A 78 -17.47 -9.95 34.14
N ASN A 79 -17.34 -9.60 35.43
CA ASN A 79 -18.00 -8.46 36.06
C ASN A 79 -17.10 -7.22 36.20
N SER A 80 -15.88 -7.26 35.64
CA SER A 80 -14.95 -6.13 35.69
C SER A 80 -15.14 -5.22 34.48
N ASP A 81 -15.35 -3.93 34.76
CA ASP A 81 -15.29 -2.84 33.78
C ASP A 81 -13.91 -2.14 33.79
N SER A 82 -12.92 -2.69 34.50
CA SER A 82 -11.60 -2.06 34.71
C SER A 82 -10.93 -1.60 33.41
N LEU A 83 -11.01 -2.39 32.33
CA LEU A 83 -10.47 -1.99 31.03
C LEU A 83 -11.19 -0.76 30.47
N LEU A 84 -12.52 -0.75 30.54
CA LEU A 84 -13.36 0.35 30.04
C LEU A 84 -13.14 1.63 30.84
N ASP A 85 -12.94 1.50 32.15
CA ASP A 85 -12.65 2.65 33.03
C ASP A 85 -11.27 3.24 32.74
N ILE A 86 -10.26 2.38 32.55
CA ILE A 86 -8.93 2.82 32.09
C ILE A 86 -9.04 3.50 30.73
N LEU A 87 -9.69 2.87 29.75
CA LEU A 87 -9.87 3.42 28.40
C LEU A 87 -10.54 4.79 28.44
N LYS A 88 -11.66 4.91 29.16
CA LYS A 88 -12.41 6.16 29.32
C LYS A 88 -11.52 7.24 29.94
N HIS A 89 -10.90 6.96 31.08
CA HIS A 89 -10.06 7.93 31.76
C HIS A 89 -8.93 8.43 30.85
N ARG A 90 -8.22 7.51 30.20
CA ARG A 90 -7.09 7.79 29.31
C ARG A 90 -7.49 8.48 28.00
N ALA A 91 -8.72 8.28 27.53
CA ALA A 91 -9.22 8.90 26.31
C ALA A 91 -9.96 10.22 26.55
N THR A 92 -10.37 10.57 27.77
CA THR A 92 -11.13 11.81 28.02
C THR A 92 -10.36 12.90 28.75
N HIS A 93 -9.23 12.57 29.37
CA HIS A 93 -8.41 13.52 30.15
C HIS A 93 -7.15 13.97 29.39
N THR A 94 -6.66 15.17 29.65
CA THR A 94 -5.36 15.65 29.13
C THR A 94 -4.19 14.85 29.72
N LEU A 95 -3.00 14.95 29.11
CA LEU A 95 -1.82 14.27 29.65
C LEU A 95 -1.45 14.79 31.05
N GLY A 96 -1.67 16.09 31.29
CA GLY A 96 -1.50 16.72 32.61
C GLY A 96 -2.51 16.26 33.66
N GLU A 97 -3.77 16.01 33.26
CA GLU A 97 -4.78 15.45 34.17
C GLU A 97 -4.43 14.00 34.56
N GLN A 98 -4.02 13.18 33.58
CA GLN A 98 -3.58 11.79 33.80
C GLN A 98 -2.30 11.71 34.66
N TYR A 99 -1.41 12.69 34.50
CA TYR A 99 -0.23 12.86 35.34
C TYR A 99 -0.60 13.02 36.81
N ALA A 100 -1.62 13.83 37.08
CA ALA A 100 -2.05 14.21 38.42
C ALA A 100 -2.99 13.18 39.06
N GLN A 101 -3.90 12.59 38.30
CA GLN A 101 -5.00 11.76 38.79
C GLN A 101 -5.16 10.48 37.96
N GLY A 102 -5.48 9.38 38.64
CA GLY A 102 -5.79 8.10 38.01
C GLY A 102 -7.29 7.85 37.87
N VAL A 103 -7.63 6.66 37.39
CA VAL A 103 -9.01 6.16 37.28
C VAL A 103 -9.72 6.26 38.64
N ASP A 104 -10.94 6.81 38.65
CA ASP A 104 -11.79 6.99 39.83
C ASP A 104 -11.10 7.66 41.04
N GLY A 105 -10.24 8.64 40.77
CA GLY A 105 -9.50 9.36 41.82
C GLY A 105 -8.32 8.58 42.40
N GLY A 106 -7.91 7.50 41.75
CA GLY A 106 -6.69 6.75 42.07
C GLY A 106 -5.40 7.54 41.80
N LEU A 107 -4.26 6.87 41.97
CA LEU A 107 -2.96 7.51 41.75
C LEU A 107 -2.76 7.89 40.27
N GLY A 108 -2.44 9.17 40.02
CA GLY A 108 -1.94 9.62 38.71
C GLY A 108 -0.55 9.06 38.39
N ASP A 109 -0.10 9.29 37.15
CA ASP A 109 1.15 8.71 36.66
C ASP A 109 2.38 9.11 37.49
N TYR A 110 2.45 10.37 37.94
CA TYR A 110 3.54 10.83 38.79
C TYR A 110 3.54 10.11 40.14
N ALA A 111 2.40 10.15 40.83
CA ALA A 111 2.28 9.58 42.17
C ALA A 111 2.56 8.07 42.16
N LEU A 112 2.14 7.35 41.11
CA LEU A 112 2.44 5.94 40.95
C LEU A 112 3.93 5.69 40.71
N ILE A 113 4.58 6.42 39.81
CA ILE A 113 6.01 6.24 39.54
C ILE A 113 6.85 6.57 40.78
N ASP A 114 6.55 7.67 41.45
CA ASP A 114 7.22 8.06 42.69
C ASP A 114 7.06 6.99 43.78
N ALA A 115 5.84 6.45 43.95
CA ALA A 115 5.57 5.34 44.84
C ALA A 115 6.41 4.09 44.49
N MET A 116 6.54 3.76 43.21
CA MET A 116 7.33 2.60 42.75
C MET A 116 8.84 2.81 42.89
N MET A 117 9.31 4.04 42.74
CA MET A 117 10.70 4.42 43.02
C MET A 117 11.02 4.30 44.50
N ARG A 118 10.12 4.72 45.40
CA ARG A 118 10.31 4.65 46.86
C ARG A 118 10.16 3.23 47.39
N MET A 119 9.12 2.50 46.98
CA MET A 119 8.74 1.23 47.61
C MET A 119 9.27 -0.01 46.87
N ARG A 120 9.51 0.07 45.56
CA ARG A 120 9.90 -1.09 44.73
C ARG A 120 11.21 -0.89 43.98
N ASN A 121 12.01 0.07 44.42
CA ASN A 121 13.33 0.41 43.89
C ASN A 121 13.34 0.55 42.35
N LEU A 122 12.29 1.16 41.78
CA LEU A 122 12.31 1.53 40.37
C LEU A 122 13.37 2.61 40.15
N ARG A 123 14.24 2.43 39.16
CA ARG A 123 15.33 3.36 38.82
C ARG A 123 15.44 3.47 37.30
N HIS A 124 15.73 4.68 36.84
CA HIS A 124 16.11 4.90 35.44
C HIS A 124 17.52 4.33 35.20
N VAL A 125 17.80 3.87 33.98
CA VAL A 125 19.11 3.28 33.63
C VAL A 125 20.21 4.34 33.60
N ASP A 126 19.87 5.55 33.18
CA ASP A 126 20.79 6.69 33.10
C ASP A 126 20.61 7.66 34.29
N PRO A 127 21.71 8.15 34.90
CA PRO A 127 21.67 8.96 36.12
C PRO A 127 21.52 10.48 35.90
N TYR A 128 21.23 10.95 34.67
CA TYR A 128 21.17 12.36 34.21
C TYR A 128 21.42 13.46 35.28
N THR A 129 22.59 14.08 35.24
CA THR A 129 22.98 15.12 36.21
C THR A 129 22.53 16.51 35.75
N ASN A 130 21.88 17.27 36.64
CA ASN A 130 21.41 18.65 36.40
C ASN A 130 20.50 18.82 35.17
N GLU A 131 19.71 17.79 34.86
CA GLU A 131 18.69 17.83 33.82
C GLU A 131 17.31 17.68 34.45
N MET A 132 16.37 18.54 34.05
CA MET A 132 15.01 18.59 34.58
C MET A 132 13.98 18.45 33.45
N THR A 133 12.82 17.88 33.78
CA THR A 133 11.67 17.72 32.89
C THR A 133 10.48 18.51 33.45
N LEU A 134 9.86 19.31 32.59
CA LEU A 134 8.70 20.14 32.93
C LEU A 134 7.38 19.43 32.56
N PHE A 135 6.41 19.47 33.47
CA PHE A 135 5.05 18.95 33.35
C PHE A 135 4.08 20.06 33.76
N PHE A 136 3.74 20.97 32.84
CA PHE A 136 2.95 22.16 33.16
C PHE A 136 1.62 22.22 32.42
N ASP A 137 1.66 22.40 31.11
CA ASP A 137 0.50 22.43 30.20
C ASP A 137 0.78 21.54 28.98
N ASP A 138 -0.22 21.31 28.13
CA ASP A 138 -0.08 20.47 26.93
C ASP A 138 0.98 21.00 25.93
N ASP A 139 1.34 22.28 25.98
CA ASP A 139 2.39 22.84 25.11
C ASP A 139 3.80 22.58 25.68
N LYS A 140 3.93 22.56 27.01
CA LYS A 140 5.18 22.41 27.76
C LYS A 140 5.20 21.14 28.60
N TYR A 141 4.59 20.08 28.09
CA TYR A 141 4.55 18.78 28.74
C TYR A 141 5.74 17.91 28.31
N GLY A 142 6.48 17.36 29.28
CA GLY A 142 7.61 16.45 29.01
C GLY A 142 8.86 17.12 28.42
N ILE A 143 8.94 18.46 28.39
CA ILE A 143 10.11 19.19 27.85
C ILE A 143 11.30 19.07 28.80
N CYS A 144 12.45 18.66 28.27
CA CYS A 144 13.69 18.50 29.02
C CYS A 144 14.59 19.74 28.88
N TYR A 145 15.04 20.29 30.02
CA TYR A 145 16.03 21.36 30.12
C TYR A 145 17.37 20.81 30.60
N LYS A 146 18.45 21.19 29.91
CA LYS A 146 19.82 20.75 30.23
C LYS A 146 20.65 21.88 30.82
N GLY A 147 21.58 21.54 31.71
CA GLY A 147 22.61 22.47 32.16
C GLY A 147 22.10 23.60 33.05
N LEU A 148 21.04 23.36 33.82
CA LEU A 148 20.55 24.33 34.81
C LEU A 148 21.65 24.58 35.87
N VAL A 149 22.04 25.85 36.02
CA VAL A 149 23.05 26.29 37.00
C VAL A 149 22.43 26.28 38.40
N LYS A 150 23.24 26.02 39.44
CA LYS A 150 22.79 25.91 40.84
C LYS A 150 21.90 27.07 41.30
N ASP A 151 22.22 28.30 40.88
CA ASP A 151 21.47 29.51 41.28
C ASP A 151 20.10 29.61 40.61
N ALA A 152 19.90 28.98 39.45
CA ALA A 152 18.60 28.91 38.78
C ALA A 152 17.60 27.99 39.52
N PHE A 153 18.08 27.02 40.33
CA PHE A 153 17.20 26.12 41.08
C PHE A 153 16.46 26.83 42.21
N ALA A 154 17.05 27.86 42.82
CA ALA A 154 16.40 28.61 43.90
C ALA A 154 15.10 29.28 43.42
N GLY A 155 15.09 29.82 42.20
CA GLY A 155 13.89 30.41 41.59
C GLY A 155 12.84 29.40 41.12
N LEU A 156 13.22 28.11 40.99
CA LEU A 156 12.35 27.03 40.50
C LEU A 156 11.82 26.13 41.62
N GLU A 157 12.23 26.36 42.87
CA GLU A 157 11.81 25.58 44.04
C GLU A 157 10.28 25.46 44.18
N PRO A 158 9.46 26.51 43.95
CA PRO A 158 8.00 26.38 44.00
C PRO A 158 7.47 25.38 42.97
N ALA A 159 8.01 25.37 41.74
CA ALA A 159 7.60 24.44 40.69
C ALA A 159 8.02 22.99 41.02
N MET A 160 9.19 22.81 41.65
CA MET A 160 9.65 21.50 42.11
C MET A 160 8.76 20.96 43.24
N ARG A 161 8.41 21.80 44.22
CA ARG A 161 7.48 21.43 45.31
C ARG A 161 6.08 21.10 44.81
N ALA A 162 5.62 21.81 43.79
CA ALA A 162 4.34 21.54 43.13
C ALA A 162 4.38 20.31 42.22
N GLY A 163 5.53 19.65 42.04
CA GLY A 163 5.68 18.51 41.15
C GLY A 163 5.59 18.87 39.66
N LEU A 164 5.74 20.14 39.28
CA LEU A 164 5.71 20.58 37.88
C LEU A 164 7.08 20.45 37.22
N LEU A 165 8.16 20.45 38.00
CA LEU A 165 9.54 20.31 37.51
C LEU A 165 10.24 19.17 38.25
N LEU A 166 10.61 18.10 37.53
CA LEU A 166 11.17 16.88 38.10
C LEU A 166 12.55 16.55 37.52
N PRO A 167 13.40 15.81 38.26
CA PRO A 167 14.62 15.24 37.69
C PRO A 167 14.30 14.43 36.43
N ARG A 168 15.13 14.58 35.39
CA ARG A 168 14.89 13.92 34.10
C ARG A 168 14.69 12.41 34.20
N SER A 169 15.45 11.75 35.07
CA SER A 169 15.31 10.31 35.32
C SER A 169 13.90 9.93 35.79
N THR A 170 13.26 10.79 36.58
CA THR A 170 11.86 10.60 37.03
C THR A 170 10.90 10.94 35.90
N GLY A 171 11.12 12.06 35.21
CA GLY A 171 10.30 12.49 34.08
C GLY A 171 10.25 11.45 32.94
N GLU A 172 11.38 10.82 32.60
CA GLU A 172 11.41 9.76 31.59
C GLU A 172 10.62 8.52 32.02
N LEU A 173 10.68 8.11 33.30
CA LEU A 173 9.87 6.99 33.79
C LEU A 173 8.36 7.26 33.69
N ILE A 174 7.94 8.50 33.91
CA ILE A 174 6.54 8.93 33.77
C ILE A 174 6.11 8.90 32.30
N LEU A 175 6.91 9.50 31.42
CA LEU A 175 6.64 9.50 29.97
C LEU A 175 6.62 8.07 29.40
N ILE A 176 7.51 7.19 29.89
CA ILE A 176 7.54 5.77 29.52
C ILE A 176 6.21 5.08 29.91
N ARG A 177 5.74 5.28 31.15
CA ARG A 177 4.46 4.71 31.60
C ARG A 177 3.30 5.18 30.73
N GLN A 178 3.20 6.49 30.50
CA GLN A 178 2.13 7.06 29.67
C GLN A 178 2.19 6.52 28.25
N THR A 179 3.37 6.46 27.65
CA THR A 179 3.57 5.97 26.28
C THR A 179 3.12 4.52 26.15
N TYR A 180 3.60 3.63 27.03
CA TYR A 180 3.22 2.23 26.95
C TYR A 180 1.73 2.00 27.21
N LEU A 181 1.11 2.73 28.15
CA LEU A 181 -0.33 2.66 28.38
C LEU A 181 -1.12 3.10 27.15
N MET A 182 -0.76 4.24 26.53
CA MET A 182 -1.42 4.67 25.29
C MET A 182 -1.26 3.62 24.18
N GLN A 183 -0.09 3.01 24.03
CA GLN A 183 0.15 1.99 23.01
C GLN A 183 -0.75 0.77 23.21
N VAL A 184 -0.75 0.16 24.40
CA VAL A 184 -1.54 -1.06 24.65
C VAL A 184 -3.04 -0.78 24.58
N LEU A 185 -3.49 0.42 24.96
CA LEU A 185 -4.89 0.82 24.85
C LEU A 185 -5.34 1.08 23.41
N ASN A 186 -4.46 1.63 22.56
CA ASN A 186 -4.75 1.75 21.14
C ASN A 186 -4.87 0.37 20.49
N ILE A 187 -3.95 -0.55 20.80
CA ILE A 187 -3.96 -1.90 20.23
C ILE A 187 -5.19 -2.69 20.67
N VAL A 188 -5.52 -2.67 21.97
CA VAL A 188 -6.66 -3.47 22.49
C VAL A 188 -8.01 -3.03 21.91
N ILE A 189 -8.16 -1.75 21.54
CA ILE A 189 -9.36 -1.27 20.86
C ILE A 189 -9.56 -2.02 19.54
N GLU A 190 -8.49 -2.19 18.77
CA GLU A 190 -8.52 -2.90 17.50
C GLU A 190 -8.88 -4.38 17.71
N ASP A 191 -8.21 -5.02 18.67
CA ASP A 191 -8.47 -6.42 19.03
C ASP A 191 -9.91 -6.67 19.51
N ILE A 192 -10.52 -5.70 20.22
CA ILE A 192 -11.92 -5.79 20.67
C ILE A 192 -12.89 -5.61 19.50
N LEU A 193 -12.63 -4.64 18.63
CA LEU A 193 -13.47 -4.40 17.46
C LEU A 193 -13.43 -5.60 16.50
N ASP A 194 -12.27 -6.23 16.34
CA ASP A 194 -12.09 -7.39 15.47
C ASP A 194 -12.75 -8.64 16.04
N GLU A 195 -12.58 -8.95 17.33
CA GLU A 195 -13.25 -10.09 17.97
C GLU A 195 -14.77 -9.88 18.07
N GLY A 196 -15.24 -8.62 18.15
CA GLY A 196 -16.64 -8.27 18.35
C GLY A 196 -17.44 -8.11 17.05
N SER A 197 -16.76 -7.78 15.95
CA SER A 197 -17.41 -7.59 14.66
C SER A 197 -17.83 -8.92 14.05
N LYS A 198 -19.07 -8.98 13.57
CA LYS A 198 -19.62 -10.11 12.79
C LYS A 198 -19.53 -9.89 11.28
N THR A 199 -19.15 -8.67 10.88
CA THR A 199 -19.10 -8.19 9.49
C THR A 199 -17.66 -8.17 8.96
N ARG A 200 -16.66 -8.12 9.85
CA ARG A 200 -15.23 -8.27 9.51
C ARG A 200 -14.84 -9.74 9.34
N ASP A 201 -15.47 -10.49 8.43
CA ASP A 201 -15.10 -11.90 8.23
C ASP A 201 -13.78 -12.00 7.44
N ARG A 202 -12.65 -12.04 8.17
CA ARG A 202 -11.32 -12.35 7.62
C ARG A 202 -11.09 -13.85 7.63
N LYS A 203 -11.79 -14.61 6.79
CA LYS A 203 -11.29 -15.95 6.47
C LYS A 203 -9.98 -15.80 5.72
N ASN A 204 -8.88 -15.90 6.47
CA ASN A 204 -7.57 -16.12 5.92
C ASN A 204 -7.67 -17.26 4.91
N ARG A 205 -6.95 -17.10 3.80
CA ARG A 205 -6.72 -18.19 2.84
C ARG A 205 -6.42 -19.46 3.63
N PRO A 206 -7.11 -20.59 3.34
CA PRO A 206 -6.87 -21.82 4.06
C PRO A 206 -5.37 -22.09 4.08
N LYS A 207 -4.83 -22.32 5.29
CA LYS A 207 -3.44 -22.74 5.45
C LYS A 207 -3.26 -23.99 4.61
N LYS A 208 -2.09 -24.08 3.99
CA LYS A 208 -1.63 -25.20 3.18
C LYS A 208 -1.97 -26.52 3.89
N ASP A 209 -3.05 -27.18 3.46
CA ASP A 209 -3.11 -28.62 3.60
C ASP A 209 -1.95 -29.18 2.79
N ASP A 210 -1.28 -30.19 3.34
CA ASP A 210 -0.14 -30.84 2.73
C ASP A 210 -0.51 -31.32 1.32
N ALA A 211 -0.24 -30.47 0.32
CA ALA A 211 -0.32 -30.80 -1.08
C ALA A 211 0.89 -31.68 -1.43
N THR A 212 0.95 -32.86 -0.84
CA THR A 212 1.84 -33.97 -1.22
C THR A 212 1.26 -34.80 -2.37
N THR A 213 0.19 -34.35 -3.01
CA THR A 213 -0.39 -35.04 -4.17
C THR A 213 -0.73 -34.04 -5.26
N LEU A 214 0.16 -33.96 -6.26
CA LEU A 214 -0.05 -33.74 -7.70
C LEU A 214 1.13 -32.94 -8.31
N THR A 215 2.31 -33.54 -8.27
CA THR A 215 3.50 -33.04 -8.97
C THR A 215 3.76 -33.89 -10.22
N THR A 216 2.94 -33.75 -11.27
CA THR A 216 3.28 -34.27 -12.62
C THR A 216 2.39 -33.76 -13.77
N ALA A 217 2.07 -32.46 -13.84
CA ALA A 217 1.28 -31.94 -14.96
C ALA A 217 1.69 -30.58 -15.56
N VAL A 218 2.93 -30.10 -15.34
CA VAL A 218 3.42 -28.87 -16.00
C VAL A 218 4.78 -29.06 -16.69
N SER A 219 5.27 -30.30 -16.81
CA SER A 219 6.58 -30.59 -17.43
C SER A 219 6.56 -30.66 -18.97
N THR A 220 5.45 -30.33 -19.63
CA THR A 220 5.31 -30.44 -21.10
C THR A 220 4.71 -29.21 -21.78
N LEU A 221 4.90 -28.02 -21.20
CA LEU A 221 4.65 -26.78 -21.95
C LEU A 221 5.84 -26.50 -22.88
N ALA A 222 5.79 -27.12 -24.07
CA ALA A 222 6.77 -26.92 -25.12
C ALA A 222 6.82 -25.44 -25.54
N ILE A 223 8.01 -24.85 -25.41
CA ILE A 223 8.32 -23.47 -25.75
C ILE A 223 8.50 -23.36 -27.27
N LYS A 224 7.72 -22.51 -27.92
CA LYS A 224 8.14 -21.86 -29.17
C LYS A 224 8.01 -20.35 -28.99
N PRO A 225 9.10 -19.57 -29.07
CA PRO A 225 8.97 -18.14 -29.23
C PRO A 225 8.45 -17.90 -30.64
N ALA A 226 7.14 -17.62 -30.78
CA ALA A 226 6.68 -16.96 -31.98
C ALA A 226 7.34 -15.58 -32.02
N LYS A 227 7.86 -15.16 -33.18
CA LYS A 227 8.23 -13.75 -33.38
C LYS A 227 6.96 -12.94 -33.21
N ALA A 228 6.78 -12.32 -32.04
CA ALA A 228 5.63 -11.48 -31.76
C ALA A 228 5.61 -10.34 -32.78
N SER A 229 4.45 -10.09 -33.38
CA SER A 229 4.22 -8.92 -34.22
C SER A 229 3.85 -7.71 -33.36
N LEU A 230 3.90 -6.50 -33.93
CA LEU A 230 3.43 -5.30 -33.22
C LEU A 230 1.95 -5.43 -32.78
N PRO A 231 1.02 -5.96 -33.60
CA PRO A 231 -0.33 -6.28 -33.16
C PRO A 231 -0.41 -7.24 -31.97
N ASP A 232 0.46 -8.25 -31.88
CA ASP A 232 0.46 -9.19 -30.76
C ASP A 232 0.85 -8.49 -29.44
N ILE A 233 1.87 -7.63 -29.49
CA ILE A 233 2.29 -6.82 -28.32
C ILE A 233 1.21 -5.82 -27.95
N LEU A 234 0.58 -5.19 -28.94
CA LEU A 234 -0.53 -4.26 -28.69
C LEU A 234 -1.69 -4.98 -27.98
N ALA A 235 -2.00 -6.22 -28.38
CA ALA A 235 -3.04 -7.01 -27.76
C ALA A 235 -2.72 -7.37 -26.29
N THR A 236 -1.49 -7.80 -25.99
CA THR A 236 -1.08 -8.10 -24.59
C THR A 236 -0.98 -6.83 -23.74
N THR A 237 -0.53 -5.71 -24.32
CA THR A 237 -0.50 -4.40 -23.64
C THR A 237 -1.91 -3.91 -23.32
N LYS A 238 -2.88 -4.11 -24.23
CA LYS A 238 -4.30 -3.80 -23.99
C LYS A 238 -4.91 -4.68 -22.90
N ASP A 239 -4.57 -5.96 -22.84
CA ASP A 239 -4.96 -6.85 -21.72
C ASP A 239 -4.38 -6.34 -20.40
N GLN A 240 -3.11 -5.94 -20.36
CA GLN A 240 -2.48 -5.38 -19.16
C GLN A 240 -3.16 -4.08 -18.70
N ALA A 241 -3.39 -3.13 -19.61
CA ALA A 241 -4.09 -1.87 -19.28
C ALA A 241 -5.51 -2.15 -18.75
N SER A 242 -6.25 -3.05 -19.40
CA SER A 242 -7.57 -3.49 -18.97
C SER A 242 -7.55 -4.17 -17.60
N ALA A 243 -6.54 -5.00 -17.32
CA ALA A 243 -6.39 -5.66 -16.02
C ALA A 243 -6.18 -4.64 -14.89
N LEU A 244 -5.38 -3.59 -15.13
CA LEU A 244 -5.13 -2.53 -14.16
C LEU A 244 -6.36 -1.64 -13.93
N GLU A 245 -7.11 -1.32 -14.99
CA GLU A 245 -8.40 -0.60 -14.87
C GLU A 245 -9.41 -1.41 -14.05
N GLN A 246 -9.45 -2.73 -14.24
CA GLN A 246 -10.32 -3.62 -13.46
C GLN A 246 -9.87 -3.73 -12.00
N TYR A 247 -8.57 -3.81 -11.75
CA TYR A 247 -8.02 -3.79 -10.40
C TYR A 247 -8.39 -2.50 -9.66
N LEU A 248 -8.27 -1.34 -10.32
CA LEU A 248 -8.70 -0.05 -9.78
C LEU A 248 -10.22 -0.04 -9.47
N GLY A 249 -11.03 -0.63 -10.36
CA GLY A 249 -12.45 -0.82 -10.12
C GLY A 249 -12.75 -1.67 -8.88
N LEU A 250 -12.03 -2.78 -8.69
CA LEU A 250 -12.14 -3.64 -7.52
C LEU A 250 -11.69 -2.93 -6.25
N LEU A 251 -10.56 -2.21 -6.28
CA LEU A 251 -10.07 -1.41 -5.16
C LEU A 251 -11.13 -0.41 -4.66
N SER A 252 -11.95 0.11 -5.58
CA SER A 252 -13.00 1.08 -5.29
C SER A 252 -14.35 0.45 -4.89
N SER A 253 -14.59 -0.82 -5.18
CA SER A 253 -15.90 -1.48 -5.01
C SER A 253 -15.90 -2.67 -4.05
N GLU A 254 -14.74 -3.30 -3.82
CA GLU A 254 -14.56 -4.47 -2.97
C GLU A 254 -13.70 -4.10 -1.74
N PRO A 255 -14.31 -3.89 -0.56
CA PRO A 255 -13.58 -3.48 0.64
C PRO A 255 -12.40 -4.38 1.02
N VAL A 256 -12.52 -5.69 0.77
CA VAL A 256 -11.45 -6.66 1.04
C VAL A 256 -10.20 -6.43 0.19
N VAL A 257 -10.35 -5.92 -1.03
CA VAL A 257 -9.23 -5.57 -1.93
C VAL A 257 -8.56 -4.30 -1.42
N LEU A 258 -9.34 -3.28 -1.06
CA LEU A 258 -8.81 -2.05 -0.47
C LEU A 258 -8.04 -2.31 0.82
N VAL A 259 -8.63 -3.07 1.74
CA VAL A 259 -8.00 -3.41 3.03
C VAL A 259 -6.70 -4.19 2.84
N HIS A 260 -6.66 -5.10 1.86
CA HIS A 260 -5.43 -5.82 1.53
C HIS A 260 -4.31 -4.85 1.12
N ASP A 261 -4.58 -3.94 0.20
CA ASP A 261 -3.57 -2.98 -0.28
C ASP A 261 -3.15 -2.00 0.81
N VAL A 262 -4.11 -1.46 1.58
CA VAL A 262 -3.83 -0.53 2.68
C VAL A 262 -2.94 -1.18 3.74
N ASN A 263 -3.25 -2.42 4.14
CA ASN A 263 -2.40 -3.19 5.05
C ASN A 263 -1.00 -3.39 4.47
N THR A 264 -0.91 -3.78 3.19
CA THR A 264 0.36 -4.00 2.51
C THR A 264 1.23 -2.74 2.52
N TRP A 265 0.65 -1.56 2.22
CA TRP A 265 1.34 -0.27 2.26
C TRP A 265 1.70 0.18 3.67
N PHE A 266 0.79 0.01 4.64
CA PHE A 266 1.02 0.41 6.02
C PHE A 266 2.16 -0.39 6.68
N PHE A 267 2.21 -1.71 6.45
CA PHE A 267 3.24 -2.59 7.02
C PHE A 267 4.51 -2.71 6.16
N SER A 268 4.71 -1.81 5.19
CA SER A 268 5.93 -1.74 4.38
C SER A 268 6.59 -0.36 4.39
N GLN A 269 6.12 0.54 5.25
CA GLN A 269 6.63 1.90 5.33
C GLN A 269 8.15 1.93 5.56
N PRO A 270 8.90 2.83 4.89
CA PRO A 270 10.36 2.92 5.05
C PRO A 270 10.81 3.17 6.50
N GLY A 271 9.94 3.77 7.32
CA GLY A 271 10.16 3.96 8.75
C GLY A 271 10.33 2.65 9.53
N MET A 272 9.73 1.55 9.07
CA MET A 272 9.82 0.23 9.68
C MET A 272 11.17 -0.45 9.45
N VAL A 273 12.00 0.08 8.54
CA VAL A 273 13.36 -0.42 8.33
C VAL A 273 14.25 0.04 9.50
N PRO A 274 15.00 -0.88 10.15
CA PRO A 274 15.91 -0.52 11.23
C PRO A 274 16.97 0.49 10.78
N ASP A 275 17.28 1.45 11.66
CA ASP A 275 18.38 2.40 11.45
C ASP A 275 19.75 1.83 11.82
N GLU A 276 20.77 2.69 11.81
CA GLU A 276 22.14 2.39 12.29
C GLU A 276 22.20 1.71 13.66
N LYS A 277 21.22 1.97 14.52
CA LYS A 277 21.16 1.50 15.91
C LYS A 277 20.15 0.36 16.09
N GLY A 278 19.61 -0.18 15.00
CA GLY A 278 18.58 -1.22 15.03
C GLY A 278 17.18 -0.71 15.41
N ARG A 279 16.96 0.60 15.44
CA ARG A 279 15.66 1.19 15.83
C ARG A 279 14.77 1.35 14.62
N THR A 280 13.51 0.97 14.75
CA THR A 280 12.45 1.28 13.78
C THR A 280 11.73 2.55 14.21
N LEU A 281 11.17 3.29 13.24
CA LEU A 281 10.21 4.34 13.57
C LEU A 281 8.90 3.67 14.00
N PRO A 282 8.23 4.16 15.05
CA PRO A 282 7.00 3.55 15.51
C PRO A 282 5.89 3.66 14.46
N SER A 283 5.32 2.53 14.02
CA SER A 283 4.16 2.48 13.12
C SER A 283 2.83 2.71 13.86
N HIS A 284 2.84 3.44 14.97
CA HIS A 284 1.76 3.36 15.96
C HIS A 284 0.77 4.51 15.90
N THR A 285 0.82 5.37 14.87
CA THR A 285 -0.10 6.50 14.78
C THR A 285 -1.04 6.37 13.59
N ASP A 286 -2.31 6.60 13.86
CA ASP A 286 -3.41 6.38 12.92
C ASP A 286 -3.30 7.28 11.69
N ARG A 287 -2.57 8.40 11.80
CA ARG A 287 -2.28 9.31 10.67
C ARG A 287 -1.62 8.60 9.49
N PHE A 288 -0.83 7.55 9.73
CA PHE A 288 -0.16 6.81 8.66
C PHE A 288 -1.13 5.92 7.88
N ILE A 289 -2.30 5.60 8.42
CA ILE A 289 -3.33 4.83 7.72
C ILE A 289 -3.91 5.67 6.57
N SER A 290 -4.22 6.95 6.80
CA SER A 290 -4.67 7.87 5.74
C SER A 290 -3.66 7.94 4.58
N ALA A 291 -2.37 8.04 4.91
CA ALA A 291 -1.29 8.04 3.93
C ALA A 291 -1.18 6.71 3.18
N ALA A 292 -1.38 5.57 3.85
CA ALA A 292 -1.39 4.25 3.22
C ALA A 292 -2.58 4.05 2.27
N VAL A 293 -3.77 4.56 2.63
CA VAL A 293 -4.94 4.61 1.72
C VAL A 293 -4.62 5.44 0.48
N PHE A 294 -4.03 6.62 0.66
CA PHE A 294 -3.61 7.46 -0.46
C PHE A 294 -2.61 6.72 -1.37
N ASP A 295 -1.55 6.14 -0.80
CA ASP A 295 -0.51 5.45 -1.57
C ASP A 295 -1.06 4.24 -2.34
N ALA A 296 -1.93 3.44 -1.72
CA ALA A 296 -2.60 2.30 -2.34
C ALA A 296 -3.39 2.73 -3.59
N VAL A 297 -4.30 3.69 -3.41
CA VAL A 297 -5.18 4.18 -4.48
C VAL A 297 -4.40 4.90 -5.57
N HIS A 298 -3.49 5.80 -5.17
CA HIS A 298 -2.69 6.58 -6.11
C HIS A 298 -1.77 5.68 -6.95
N ASN A 299 -1.16 4.65 -6.36
CA ASN A 299 -0.35 3.70 -7.11
C ASN A 299 -1.17 2.92 -8.15
N ALA A 300 -2.38 2.48 -7.80
CA ALA A 300 -3.28 1.78 -8.72
C ALA A 300 -3.71 2.70 -9.89
N VAL A 301 -4.12 3.94 -9.59
CA VAL A 301 -4.46 4.95 -10.61
C VAL A 301 -3.28 5.23 -11.54
N ARG A 302 -2.09 5.44 -10.98
CA ARG A 302 -0.88 5.73 -11.74
C ARG A 302 -0.52 4.59 -12.69
N SER A 303 -0.55 3.35 -12.20
CA SER A 303 -0.28 2.16 -13.03
C SER A 303 -1.29 2.07 -14.20
N ALA A 304 -2.59 2.19 -13.91
CA ALA A 304 -3.63 2.16 -14.95
C ALA A 304 -3.44 3.28 -16.00
N ALA A 305 -3.13 4.50 -15.55
CA ALA A 305 -2.91 5.63 -16.43
C ALA A 305 -1.67 5.47 -17.32
N PHE A 306 -0.55 4.98 -16.78
CA PHE A 306 0.69 4.81 -17.53
C PHE A 306 0.54 3.75 -18.62
N TRP A 307 -0.08 2.61 -18.30
CA TRP A 307 -0.35 1.58 -19.30
C TRP A 307 -1.39 2.01 -20.33
N ASN A 308 -2.40 2.80 -19.95
CA ASN A 308 -3.33 3.39 -20.91
C ASN A 308 -2.61 4.33 -21.90
N TYR A 309 -1.69 5.17 -21.41
CA TYR A 309 -0.89 6.03 -22.28
C TYR A 309 0.02 5.22 -23.24
N ILE A 310 0.67 4.16 -22.75
CA ILE A 310 1.47 3.24 -23.56
C ILE A 310 0.61 2.64 -24.69
N VAL A 311 -0.60 2.15 -24.38
CA VAL A 311 -1.53 1.62 -25.39
C VAL A 311 -1.87 2.66 -26.45
N ARG A 312 -2.19 3.90 -26.04
CA ARG A 312 -2.56 4.99 -26.97
C ARG A 312 -1.39 5.36 -27.89
N LEU A 313 -0.15 5.39 -27.38
CA LEU A 313 1.04 5.60 -28.20
C LEU A 313 1.25 4.47 -29.21
N LEU A 314 1.07 3.21 -28.80
CA LEU A 314 1.19 2.06 -29.68
C LEU A 314 0.09 2.01 -30.75
N ASP A 315 -1.15 2.35 -30.42
CA ASP A 315 -2.25 2.46 -31.40
C ASP A 315 -1.95 3.50 -32.49
N ILE A 316 -1.38 4.65 -32.11
CA ILE A 316 -0.96 5.67 -33.08
C ILE A 316 0.22 5.15 -33.91
N LEU A 317 1.20 4.48 -33.28
CA LEU A 317 2.35 3.89 -33.97
C LEU A 317 1.97 2.77 -34.96
N ASP A 318 0.93 1.99 -34.68
CA ASP A 318 0.45 0.94 -35.57
C ASP A 318 -0.21 1.51 -36.83
N THR A 319 -0.78 2.71 -36.74
CA THR A 319 -1.55 3.35 -37.81
C THR A 319 -0.77 4.38 -38.63
N THR A 320 0.20 5.07 -38.03
CA THR A 320 0.93 6.16 -38.69
C THR A 320 2.16 5.70 -39.48
N THR A 321 2.32 6.20 -40.70
CA THR A 321 3.50 5.96 -41.56
C THR A 321 4.47 7.14 -41.61
N ASP A 322 4.12 8.28 -41.01
CA ASP A 322 4.94 9.49 -40.99
C ASP A 322 6.21 9.31 -40.16
N LYS A 323 7.38 9.39 -40.80
CA LYS A 323 8.67 9.15 -40.13
C LYS A 323 8.98 10.14 -39.01
N ALA A 324 8.62 11.40 -39.16
CA ALA A 324 8.88 12.43 -38.15
C ALA A 324 7.98 12.22 -36.94
N TYR A 325 6.70 11.92 -37.15
CA TYR A 325 5.78 11.64 -36.07
C TYR A 325 6.13 10.35 -35.33
N ARG A 326 6.48 9.28 -36.08
CA ARG A 326 6.98 8.02 -35.51
C ARG A 326 8.19 8.25 -34.61
N ALA A 327 9.14 9.10 -35.00
CA ALA A 327 10.31 9.39 -34.18
C ALA A 327 9.95 10.06 -32.85
N LEU A 328 8.98 10.99 -32.85
CA LEU A 328 8.47 11.61 -31.62
C LEU A 328 7.79 10.57 -30.72
N LEU A 329 6.89 9.76 -31.28
CA LEU A 329 6.14 8.72 -30.57
C LEU A 329 7.07 7.66 -29.97
N LEU A 330 8.09 7.21 -30.71
CA LEU A 330 9.08 6.25 -30.22
C LEU A 330 9.90 6.82 -29.06
N GLN A 331 10.27 8.10 -29.10
CA GLN A 331 10.99 8.74 -28.00
C GLN A 331 10.11 8.89 -26.77
N GLU A 332 8.84 9.27 -26.94
CA GLU A 332 7.87 9.35 -25.84
C GLU A 332 7.64 7.97 -25.23
N LEU A 333 7.43 6.94 -26.07
CA LEU A 333 7.23 5.56 -25.66
C LEU A 333 8.43 5.02 -24.86
N ALA A 334 9.66 5.30 -25.30
CA ALA A 334 10.87 4.92 -24.58
C ALA A 334 10.91 5.55 -23.18
N ASN A 335 10.50 6.81 -23.07
CA ASN A 335 10.53 7.55 -21.81
C ASN A 335 9.44 7.12 -20.83
N ILE A 336 8.21 6.87 -21.28
CA ILE A 336 7.14 6.33 -20.41
C ILE A 336 7.45 4.90 -19.96
N THR A 337 8.05 4.07 -20.84
CA THR A 337 8.47 2.70 -20.49
C THR A 337 9.52 2.72 -19.37
N ASP A 338 10.52 3.62 -19.47
CA ASP A 338 11.52 3.80 -18.42
C ASP A 338 10.92 4.35 -17.11
N LEU A 339 9.95 5.27 -17.21
CA LEU A 339 9.23 5.81 -16.05
C LEU A 339 8.42 4.73 -15.31
N GLU A 340 7.67 3.92 -16.05
CA GLU A 340 6.88 2.81 -15.50
C GLU A 340 7.78 1.70 -14.91
N TYR A 341 8.89 1.38 -15.58
CA TYR A 341 9.90 0.47 -15.04
C TYR A 341 10.44 0.95 -13.69
N LYS A 342 10.82 2.23 -13.59
CA LYS A 342 11.31 2.82 -12.33
C LYS A 342 10.25 2.83 -11.24
N ARG A 343 8.99 3.05 -11.59
CA ARG A 343 7.87 2.95 -10.64
C ARG A 343 7.78 1.52 -10.09
N ALA A 344 7.66 0.51 -10.96
CA ALA A 344 7.56 -0.89 -10.56
C ALA A 344 8.80 -1.35 -9.75
N GLN A 345 10.00 -0.92 -10.14
CA GLN A 345 11.23 -1.18 -9.41
C GLN A 345 11.21 -0.57 -7.99
N SER A 346 10.70 0.65 -7.85
CA SER A 346 10.57 1.30 -6.54
C SER A 346 9.58 0.56 -5.63
N ILE A 347 8.47 0.04 -6.19
CA ILE A 347 7.51 -0.77 -5.44
C ILE A 347 8.12 -2.11 -5.00
N LEU A 348 8.84 -2.80 -5.89
CA LEU A 348 9.57 -4.01 -5.52
C LEU A 348 10.56 -3.73 -4.38
N LYS A 349 11.40 -2.69 -4.52
CA LYS A 349 12.34 -2.31 -3.47
C LYS A 349 11.63 -2.00 -2.14
N HIS A 350 10.50 -1.30 -2.20
CA HIS A 350 9.69 -0.92 -1.05
C HIS A 350 9.18 -2.13 -0.25
N TYR A 351 8.73 -3.19 -0.93
CA TYR A 351 8.32 -4.41 -0.22
C TYR A 351 9.50 -5.28 0.22
N ILE A 352 10.54 -5.42 -0.61
CA ILE A 352 11.72 -6.22 -0.27
C ILE A 352 12.47 -5.65 0.94
N GLN A 353 12.59 -4.32 1.05
CA GLN A 353 13.28 -3.69 2.19
C GLN A 353 12.54 -3.88 3.53
N ALA A 354 11.23 -4.13 3.48
CA ALA A 354 10.39 -4.38 4.65
C ALA A 354 10.06 -5.88 4.86
N GLY A 355 10.56 -6.76 3.98
CA GLY A 355 10.28 -8.19 3.98
C GLY A 355 11.56 -9.04 4.04
N THR A 356 11.71 -9.95 3.08
CA THR A 356 12.84 -10.88 2.96
C THR A 356 14.19 -10.18 2.93
N GLY A 357 14.24 -8.96 2.37
CA GLY A 357 15.45 -8.15 2.27
C GLY A 357 15.79 -7.32 3.50
N ILE A 358 14.99 -7.31 4.57
CA ILE A 358 15.13 -6.35 5.70
C ILE A 358 16.55 -6.29 6.29
N LYS A 359 17.27 -7.42 6.33
CA LYS A 359 18.65 -7.51 6.84
C LYS A 359 19.72 -6.90 5.91
N CYS A 360 19.35 -6.63 4.66
CA CYS A 360 20.20 -6.04 3.63
C CYS A 360 20.01 -4.53 3.49
N PHE A 361 18.98 -3.95 4.10
CA PHE A 361 18.71 -2.51 4.06
C PHE A 361 18.95 -1.87 5.42
N ARG A 362 19.12 -0.54 5.41
CA ARG A 362 19.23 0.30 6.60
C ARG A 362 18.59 1.64 6.34
N ARG A 363 17.78 2.13 7.28
CA ARG A 363 17.28 3.50 7.29
C ARG A 363 18.39 4.45 7.76
N VAL A 364 18.54 5.57 7.08
CA VAL A 364 19.47 6.63 7.48
C VAL A 364 18.77 7.57 8.46
N SER A 365 19.26 7.61 9.69
CA SER A 365 18.67 8.45 10.74
C SER A 365 18.54 9.92 10.32
N ASN A 366 17.35 10.50 10.46
CA ASN A 366 17.03 11.92 10.19
C ASN A 366 17.27 12.39 8.74
N VAL A 367 17.36 11.47 7.78
CA VAL A 367 17.51 11.81 6.37
C VAL A 367 16.27 11.34 5.61
N HIS A 368 15.71 12.24 4.81
CA HIS A 368 14.56 11.95 3.95
C HIS A 368 14.99 11.94 2.48
N ASP A 369 14.28 11.19 1.66
CA ASP A 369 14.46 11.20 0.21
C ASP A 369 13.75 12.40 -0.44
N LYS A 370 13.84 12.50 -1.77
CA LYS A 370 13.18 13.59 -2.51
C LYS A 370 11.66 13.57 -2.40
N ALA A 371 11.06 12.45 -2.02
CA ALA A 371 9.64 12.27 -1.81
C ALA A 371 9.21 12.58 -0.36
N GLY A 372 10.16 12.90 0.53
CA GLY A 372 9.89 13.15 1.94
C GLY A 372 9.84 11.89 2.81
N ASN A 373 10.08 10.70 2.23
CA ASN A 373 10.08 9.46 2.98
C ASN A 373 11.42 9.26 3.71
N PRO A 374 11.44 8.51 4.84
CA PRO A 374 12.70 8.13 5.46
C PRO A 374 13.63 7.43 4.45
N ARG A 375 14.87 7.92 4.33
CA ARG A 375 15.80 7.43 3.33
C ARG A 375 16.32 6.05 3.72
N VAL A 376 16.14 5.06 2.85
CA VAL A 376 16.66 3.70 3.03
C VAL A 376 17.74 3.39 2.00
N ILE A 377 18.85 2.85 2.47
CA ILE A 377 20.02 2.47 1.65
C ILE A 377 20.30 0.97 1.77
N LEU A 378 20.91 0.40 0.73
CA LEU A 378 21.40 -0.98 0.76
C LEU A 378 22.69 -1.03 1.58
N LYS A 379 22.72 -1.89 2.60
CA LYS A 379 23.85 -2.07 3.54
C LYS A 379 24.90 -3.05 3.00
N LYS A 380 24.48 -4.04 2.21
CA LYS A 380 25.33 -5.15 1.75
C LYS A 380 25.50 -5.13 0.24
N HIS A 381 26.66 -5.54 -0.24
CA HIS A 381 26.86 -5.77 -1.66
C HIS A 381 26.10 -7.05 -2.08
N PRO A 382 25.23 -7.01 -3.11
CA PRO A 382 24.49 -8.18 -3.54
C PRO A 382 25.39 -9.39 -3.80
N GLU A 383 26.62 -9.18 -4.28
CA GLU A 383 27.63 -10.20 -4.57
C GLU A 383 27.93 -11.13 -3.38
N GLU A 384 27.81 -10.63 -2.14
CA GLU A 384 28.01 -11.41 -0.92
C GLU A 384 26.98 -12.54 -0.77
N LEU A 385 25.81 -12.41 -1.40
CA LEU A 385 24.70 -13.37 -1.31
C LEU A 385 24.72 -14.41 -2.42
N THR A 386 25.61 -14.29 -3.42
CA THR A 386 25.62 -15.15 -4.63
C THR A 386 25.55 -16.64 -4.32
N ARG A 387 26.19 -17.10 -3.23
CA ARG A 387 26.15 -18.50 -2.77
C ARG A 387 25.19 -18.75 -1.60
N ALA A 388 25.08 -17.78 -0.69
CA ALA A 388 24.33 -17.96 0.56
C ALA A 388 22.80 -17.84 0.35
N ASP A 389 22.39 -16.94 -0.54
CA ASP A 389 21.00 -16.71 -0.90
C ASP A 389 20.92 -16.19 -2.35
N PRO A 390 21.00 -17.10 -3.35
CA PRO A 390 20.97 -16.72 -4.77
C PRO A 390 19.68 -15.99 -5.17
N GLN A 391 18.55 -16.32 -4.53
CA GLN A 391 17.27 -15.65 -4.77
C GLN A 391 17.35 -14.18 -4.34
N LEU A 392 17.76 -13.93 -3.11
CA LEU A 392 17.90 -12.56 -2.61
C LEU A 392 18.98 -11.79 -3.39
N HIS A 393 20.06 -12.46 -3.82
CA HIS A 393 21.04 -11.86 -4.73
C HIS A 393 20.40 -11.29 -6.00
N TYR A 394 19.63 -12.10 -6.74
CA TYR A 394 18.99 -11.66 -7.99
C TYR A 394 17.93 -10.56 -7.74
N ILE A 395 17.14 -10.68 -6.68
CA ILE A 395 16.13 -9.68 -6.32
C ILE A 395 16.77 -8.33 -5.96
N LEU A 396 17.87 -8.35 -5.20
CA LEU A 396 18.58 -7.13 -4.85
C LEU A 396 19.19 -6.45 -6.08
N ARG A 397 19.64 -7.20 -7.09
CA ARG A 397 20.06 -6.64 -8.39
C ARG A 397 18.91 -5.92 -9.08
N LEU A 398 17.71 -6.49 -9.07
CA LEU A 398 16.52 -5.85 -9.61
C LEU A 398 16.14 -4.55 -8.86
N CYS A 399 16.45 -4.45 -7.57
CA CYS A 399 16.20 -3.27 -6.75
C CYS A 399 17.22 -2.13 -6.92
N GLN A 400 18.32 -2.31 -7.67
CA GLN A 400 19.35 -1.28 -7.83
C GLN A 400 18.92 -0.21 -8.84
N PRO A 401 19.03 1.10 -8.51
CA PRO A 401 18.64 2.19 -9.41
C PRO A 401 19.34 2.19 -10.77
N GLU A 402 20.53 1.59 -10.86
CA GLU A 402 21.33 1.51 -12.07
C GLU A 402 20.90 0.37 -13.01
N THR A 403 20.07 -0.56 -12.54
CA THR A 403 19.57 -1.68 -13.34
C THR A 403 18.57 -1.16 -14.36
N THR A 404 18.91 -1.28 -15.64
CA THR A 404 18.06 -0.89 -16.79
C THR A 404 17.08 -2.01 -17.14
N PRO A 405 15.99 -1.72 -17.88
CA PRO A 405 15.08 -2.77 -18.35
C PRO A 405 15.79 -3.93 -19.08
N SER A 406 16.83 -3.60 -19.88
CA SER A 406 17.63 -4.59 -20.58
C SER A 406 18.41 -5.50 -19.64
N SER A 407 19.16 -4.97 -18.68
CA SER A 407 19.92 -5.81 -17.72
C SER A 407 19.03 -6.49 -16.69
N ALA A 408 17.85 -5.94 -16.40
CA ALA A 408 16.85 -6.56 -15.55
C ALA A 408 16.32 -7.88 -16.15
N SER A 409 16.23 -7.97 -17.48
CA SER A 409 15.78 -9.19 -18.16
C SER A 409 16.69 -10.39 -17.87
N ASP A 410 18.01 -10.18 -17.80
CA ASP A 410 18.98 -11.22 -17.45
C ASP A 410 18.80 -11.71 -16.00
N TRP A 411 18.53 -10.78 -15.07
CA TRP A 411 18.31 -11.13 -13.66
C TRP A 411 16.99 -11.86 -13.43
N ILE A 412 15.92 -11.45 -14.11
CA ILE A 412 14.65 -12.17 -14.08
C ILE A 412 14.79 -13.56 -14.66
N LYS A 413 15.54 -13.72 -15.75
CA LYS A 413 15.80 -15.04 -16.34
C LYS A 413 16.51 -15.97 -15.36
N LYS A 414 17.59 -15.50 -14.72
CA LYS A 414 18.31 -16.27 -13.69
C LYS A 414 17.42 -16.63 -12.50
N LEU A 415 16.55 -15.72 -12.08
CA LEU A 415 15.60 -15.97 -11.00
C LEU A 415 14.54 -17.01 -11.40
N ALA A 416 14.03 -16.95 -12.64
CA ALA A 416 13.11 -17.94 -13.17
C ALA A 416 13.76 -19.33 -13.25
N GLU A 417 14.98 -19.43 -13.78
CA GLU A 417 15.77 -20.68 -13.83
C GLU A 417 15.99 -21.27 -12.42
N LEU A 418 16.24 -20.41 -11.42
CA LEU A 418 16.36 -20.82 -10.03
C LEU A 418 15.03 -21.39 -9.49
N HIS A 419 13.91 -20.70 -9.73
CA HIS A 419 12.58 -21.13 -9.29
C HIS A 419 12.11 -22.41 -9.98
N ASP A 420 12.43 -22.59 -11.26
CA ASP A 420 12.12 -23.82 -12.00
C ASP A 420 12.92 -25.01 -11.47
N SER A 421 14.21 -24.78 -11.16
CA SER A 421 15.09 -25.81 -10.60
C SER A 421 14.77 -26.11 -9.13
N HIS A 422 14.30 -25.11 -8.38
CA HIS A 422 14.00 -25.20 -6.96
C HIS A 422 12.68 -24.51 -6.62
N PRO A 423 11.51 -25.14 -6.90
CA PRO A 423 10.20 -24.51 -6.67
C PRO A 423 9.96 -24.05 -5.23
N ALA A 424 10.59 -24.69 -4.25
CA ALA A 424 10.51 -24.31 -2.84
C ALA A 424 11.17 -22.95 -2.54
N GLU A 425 12.17 -22.52 -3.32
CA GLU A 425 12.78 -21.19 -3.17
C GLU A 425 11.79 -20.07 -3.47
N ARG A 426 10.99 -20.26 -4.53
CA ARG A 426 9.93 -19.32 -4.88
C ARG A 426 9.05 -19.08 -3.67
N GLU A 427 8.56 -20.16 -3.04
CA GLU A 427 7.63 -20.12 -1.90
C GLU A 427 8.17 -19.39 -0.65
N LYS A 428 9.44 -18.96 -0.62
CA LYS A 428 10.01 -18.15 0.47
C LYS A 428 9.65 -16.66 0.39
N LEU A 429 9.26 -16.15 -0.78
CA LEU A 429 8.85 -14.74 -0.91
C LEU A 429 7.50 -14.50 -0.23
N ALA A 430 7.31 -13.35 0.39
CA ALA A 430 5.99 -12.94 0.82
C ALA A 430 5.11 -12.61 -0.40
N GLU A 431 3.79 -12.76 -0.26
CA GLU A 431 2.81 -12.50 -1.33
C GLU A 431 3.01 -11.11 -1.97
N LYS A 432 3.10 -10.06 -1.15
CA LYS A 432 3.38 -8.68 -1.61
C LYS A 432 4.68 -8.53 -2.40
N GLU A 433 5.72 -9.30 -2.06
CA GLU A 433 7.00 -9.27 -2.76
C GLU A 433 6.91 -9.99 -4.11
N ALA A 434 6.17 -11.11 -4.15
CA ALA A 434 5.91 -11.85 -5.37
C ALA A 434 5.04 -11.07 -6.36
N ASP A 435 4.03 -10.36 -5.86
CA ASP A 435 3.16 -9.50 -6.66
C ASP A 435 3.94 -8.33 -7.27
N ALA A 436 4.73 -7.60 -6.47
CA ALA A 436 5.56 -6.51 -7.00
C ALA A 436 6.68 -6.99 -7.96
N LEU A 437 7.24 -8.18 -7.74
CA LEU A 437 8.17 -8.79 -8.67
C LEU A 437 7.47 -9.14 -10.00
N SER A 438 6.22 -9.57 -9.91
CA SER A 438 5.39 -9.89 -11.08
C SER A 438 5.04 -8.65 -11.89
N ASP A 439 4.67 -7.54 -11.24
CA ASP A 439 4.46 -6.25 -11.88
C ASP A 439 5.73 -5.77 -12.62
N LEU A 440 6.89 -5.87 -11.97
CA LEU A 440 8.17 -5.52 -12.58
C LEU A 440 8.49 -6.44 -13.77
N ALA A 441 8.18 -7.73 -13.68
CA ALA A 441 8.40 -8.69 -14.76
C ALA A 441 7.58 -8.35 -16.01
N VAL A 442 6.35 -7.83 -15.85
CA VAL A 442 5.49 -7.45 -17.00
C VAL A 442 6.10 -6.30 -17.80
N ILE A 443 6.58 -5.24 -17.14
CA ILE A 443 7.19 -4.11 -17.86
C ILE A 443 8.54 -4.47 -18.49
N ILE A 444 9.32 -5.37 -17.84
CA ILE A 444 10.56 -5.91 -18.42
C ILE A 444 10.26 -6.76 -19.65
N ALA A 445 9.25 -7.64 -19.57
CA ALA A 445 8.81 -8.46 -20.70
C ALA A 445 8.36 -7.59 -21.87
N PHE A 446 7.54 -6.57 -21.60
CA PHE A 446 7.11 -5.59 -22.59
C PHE A 446 8.29 -4.91 -23.28
N ALA A 447 9.25 -4.37 -22.51
CA ALA A 447 10.42 -3.70 -23.06
C ALA A 447 11.30 -4.65 -23.91
N HIS A 448 11.47 -5.89 -23.45
CA HIS A 448 12.25 -6.91 -24.16
C HIS A 448 11.56 -7.37 -25.46
N GLU A 449 10.25 -7.62 -25.45
CA GLU A 449 9.47 -8.03 -26.62
C GLU A 449 9.37 -6.91 -27.68
N LEU A 450 9.30 -5.64 -27.24
CA LEU A 450 9.18 -4.48 -28.14
C LEU A 450 10.49 -4.15 -28.87
N SER A 451 11.64 -4.34 -28.22
CA SER A 451 12.98 -4.00 -28.72
C SER A 451 13.34 -4.55 -30.11
N PRO A 452 13.06 -5.83 -30.46
CA PRO A 452 13.33 -6.34 -31.80
C PRO A 452 12.36 -5.86 -32.88
N ILE A 453 11.19 -5.32 -32.51
CA ILE A 453 10.12 -4.92 -33.45
C ILE A 453 10.24 -3.43 -33.79
N LEU A 454 10.52 -2.60 -32.78
CA LEU A 454 10.68 -1.17 -32.93
C LEU A 454 12.11 -0.76 -32.61
N ALA A 455 12.72 0.06 -33.48
CA ALA A 455 14.02 0.68 -33.20
C ALA A 455 13.86 1.77 -32.12
N MET A 456 13.74 1.33 -30.87
CA MET A 456 13.50 2.21 -29.72
C MET A 456 14.73 3.07 -29.44
N PRO A 457 14.60 4.41 -29.34
CA PRO A 457 15.68 5.27 -28.89
C PRO A 457 15.98 5.01 -27.40
N PRO A 458 17.19 5.35 -26.92
CA PRO A 458 17.46 5.33 -25.49
C PRO A 458 16.58 6.34 -24.76
N PHE A 459 16.34 6.08 -23.48
CA PHE A 459 15.75 7.06 -22.57
C PHE A 459 16.47 8.41 -22.69
N SER A 460 15.71 9.49 -22.82
CA SER A 460 16.26 10.83 -22.98
C SER A 460 15.70 11.77 -21.93
N ARG A 461 16.58 12.38 -21.12
CA ARG A 461 16.20 13.45 -20.17
C ARG A 461 15.87 14.79 -20.83
N LYS A 462 15.99 14.90 -22.16
CA LYS A 462 15.82 16.15 -22.91
C LYS A 462 14.75 16.08 -24.00
N LYS A 463 14.61 14.93 -24.67
CA LYS A 463 13.65 14.72 -25.76
C LYS A 463 12.47 13.88 -25.28
N GLY A 464 11.27 14.12 -25.79
CA GLY A 464 10.06 13.34 -25.44
C GLY A 464 9.72 13.39 -23.95
N GLN A 465 9.90 14.56 -23.32
CA GLN A 465 9.71 14.73 -21.89
C GLN A 465 8.32 15.25 -21.52
N LEU A 466 7.38 15.35 -22.49
CA LEU A 466 6.08 15.99 -22.29
C LEU A 466 5.29 15.32 -21.17
N PHE A 467 5.09 14.00 -21.26
CA PHE A 467 4.37 13.26 -20.24
C PHE A 467 5.19 13.15 -18.95
N VAL A 468 6.48 12.82 -19.06
CA VAL A 468 7.35 12.55 -17.90
C VAL A 468 7.48 13.77 -16.98
N SER A 469 7.69 14.97 -17.54
CA SER A 469 7.82 16.19 -16.74
C SER A 469 6.52 16.54 -16.03
N ARG A 470 5.40 16.50 -16.77
CA ARG A 470 4.07 16.78 -16.19
C ARG A 470 3.65 15.77 -15.14
N ALA A 471 3.98 14.49 -15.31
CA ALA A 471 3.75 13.47 -14.29
C ALA A 471 4.55 13.77 -13.01
N GLN A 472 5.82 14.20 -13.14
CA GLN A 472 6.65 14.59 -12.00
C GLN A 472 6.12 15.85 -11.30
N ASP A 473 5.68 16.86 -12.06
CA ASP A 473 5.09 18.08 -11.50
C ASP A 473 3.78 17.78 -10.76
N MET A 474 2.95 16.91 -11.33
CA MET A 474 1.72 16.43 -10.70
C MET A 474 2.00 15.66 -9.40
N GLU A 475 2.99 14.77 -9.41
CA GLU A 475 3.42 14.02 -8.21
C GLU A 475 3.93 14.98 -7.11
N ALA A 476 4.61 16.06 -7.48
CA ALA A 476 5.02 17.09 -6.55
C ALA A 476 3.81 17.88 -6.00
N GLU A 477 2.78 18.14 -6.82
CA GLU A 477 1.53 18.78 -6.41
C GLU A 477 0.73 17.93 -5.42
N LEU A 478 0.70 16.60 -5.61
CA LEU A 478 -0.05 15.65 -4.79
C LEU A 478 0.60 15.34 -3.42
N ARG A 479 1.90 15.57 -3.27
CA ARG A 479 2.61 15.29 -2.01
C ARG A 479 2.04 16.03 -0.79
N PRO A 480 1.89 17.36 -0.77
CA PRO A 480 1.29 18.05 0.36
C PRO A 480 -0.20 17.68 0.57
N VAL A 481 -0.87 17.16 -0.46
CA VAL A 481 -2.24 16.63 -0.32
C VAL A 481 -2.23 15.36 0.50
N LYS A 482 -1.32 14.41 0.20
CA LYS A 482 -1.12 13.20 1.00
C LYS A 482 -0.83 13.54 2.47
N ASP A 483 0.09 14.46 2.73
CA ASP A 483 0.54 14.79 4.10
C ASP A 483 -0.57 15.42 4.95
N ALA A 484 -1.53 16.10 4.31
CA ALA A 484 -2.64 16.78 4.98
C ALA A 484 -3.95 15.97 4.99
N LEU A 485 -3.98 14.80 4.36
CA LEU A 485 -5.18 13.98 4.24
C LEU A 485 -5.52 13.31 5.58
N ASP A 486 -6.78 13.43 5.99
CA ASP A 486 -7.31 12.77 7.19
C ASP A 486 -8.52 11.90 6.81
N LEU A 487 -8.32 10.57 6.90
CA LEU A 487 -9.35 9.56 6.64
C LEU A 487 -9.64 8.73 7.90
N ARG A 488 -9.26 9.21 9.09
CA ARG A 488 -9.35 8.42 10.32
C ARG A 488 -10.78 7.98 10.64
N ASP A 489 -11.76 8.84 10.38
CA ASP A 489 -13.20 8.54 10.55
C ASP A 489 -13.68 7.33 9.73
N PHE A 490 -12.95 6.93 8.68
CA PHE A 490 -13.34 5.82 7.81
C PHE A 490 -12.40 4.63 7.91
N ALA A 491 -11.09 4.89 8.03
CA ALA A 491 -10.06 3.89 7.83
C ALA A 491 -9.40 3.40 9.13
N VAL A 492 -9.84 3.86 10.31
CA VAL A 492 -9.18 3.53 11.59
C VAL A 492 -10.10 2.72 12.50
N PRO A 493 -9.66 1.53 12.95
CA PRO A 493 -8.50 0.76 12.44
C PRO A 493 -8.66 0.38 10.96
N ILE A 494 -7.61 -0.11 10.29
CA ILE A 494 -7.66 -0.43 8.84
C ILE A 494 -8.88 -1.31 8.49
N ASP A 495 -9.16 -2.30 9.34
CA ASP A 495 -10.29 -3.23 9.15
C ASP A 495 -11.67 -2.56 9.29
N ASN A 496 -11.74 -1.32 9.79
CA ASN A 496 -12.96 -0.51 9.74
C ASN A 496 -13.44 -0.27 8.30
N LEU A 497 -12.53 -0.30 7.30
CA LEU A 497 -12.90 -0.22 5.89
C LEU A 497 -13.80 -1.39 5.43
N LEU A 498 -13.76 -2.54 6.12
CA LEU A 498 -14.66 -3.67 5.85
C LEU A 498 -16.09 -3.42 6.32
N GLU A 499 -16.31 -2.47 7.24
CA GLU A 499 -17.65 -2.16 7.71
C GLU A 499 -18.50 -1.50 6.61
N PRO A 500 -19.82 -1.76 6.59
CA PRO A 500 -20.71 -1.24 5.56
C PRO A 500 -20.56 0.28 5.35
N GLY A 501 -20.21 0.67 4.13
CA GLY A 501 -20.08 2.08 3.73
C GLY A 501 -18.75 2.75 4.08
N MET A 502 -17.87 2.14 4.88
CA MET A 502 -16.61 2.78 5.30
C MET A 502 -15.59 2.88 4.17
N ALA A 503 -15.37 1.82 3.39
CA ALA A 503 -14.54 1.90 2.18
C ALA A 503 -15.05 2.96 1.19
N GLY A 504 -16.35 2.93 0.87
CA GLY A 504 -16.96 3.93 -0.03
C GLY A 504 -16.85 5.36 0.50
N GLY A 505 -17.03 5.56 1.81
CA GLY A 505 -16.84 6.83 2.49
C GLY A 505 -15.39 7.33 2.42
N ALA A 506 -14.41 6.45 2.66
CA ALA A 506 -12.99 6.77 2.54
C ALA A 506 -12.63 7.22 1.12
N MET A 507 -13.10 6.49 0.09
CA MET A 507 -12.84 6.82 -1.31
C MET A 507 -13.48 8.16 -1.70
N ALA A 508 -14.71 8.42 -1.27
CA ALA A 508 -15.40 9.69 -1.52
C ALA A 508 -14.73 10.88 -0.81
N ALA A 509 -14.29 10.69 0.44
CA ALA A 509 -13.57 11.71 1.20
C ALA A 509 -12.20 12.02 0.59
N LEU A 510 -11.46 10.99 0.15
CA LEU A 510 -10.21 11.14 -0.59
C LEU A 510 -10.43 11.94 -1.87
N ASP A 511 -11.40 11.56 -2.70
CA ASP A 511 -11.64 12.19 -3.99
C ASP A 511 -12.04 13.67 -3.84
N LYS A 512 -12.92 13.95 -2.85
CA LYS A 512 -13.30 15.31 -2.49
C LYS A 512 -12.10 16.12 -2.01
N PHE A 513 -11.28 15.57 -1.12
CA PHE A 513 -10.12 16.27 -0.57
C PHE A 513 -9.10 16.63 -1.66
N VAL A 514 -8.86 15.70 -2.59
CA VAL A 514 -8.02 15.98 -3.77
C VAL A 514 -8.64 17.09 -4.60
N ALA A 515 -9.93 17.00 -4.95
CA ALA A 515 -10.61 18.01 -5.75
C ALA A 515 -10.58 19.42 -5.13
N ASP A 516 -10.74 19.52 -3.82
CA ASP A 516 -10.68 20.80 -3.10
C ASP A 516 -9.28 21.43 -3.19
N ARG A 517 -8.22 20.61 -3.15
CA ARG A 517 -6.81 21.03 -3.14
C ARG A 517 -6.20 21.24 -4.52
N THR A 518 -6.59 20.47 -5.53
CA THR A 518 -5.99 20.46 -6.88
C THR A 518 -6.94 20.97 -7.97
N GLY A 519 -8.19 21.28 -7.61
CA GLY A 519 -9.23 21.78 -8.49
C GLY A 519 -9.95 20.70 -9.31
N THR A 520 -9.53 19.44 -9.22
CA THR A 520 -10.14 18.30 -9.94
C THR A 520 -9.85 16.98 -9.23
N THR A 521 -10.57 15.91 -9.57
CA THR A 521 -10.40 14.61 -8.92
C THR A 521 -9.13 13.89 -9.38
N LEU A 522 -8.63 12.95 -8.57
CA LEU A 522 -7.37 12.24 -8.86
C LEU A 522 -7.40 11.55 -10.24
N GLY A 523 -8.52 10.89 -10.57
CA GLY A 523 -8.69 10.24 -11.87
C GLY A 523 -8.65 11.21 -13.05
N PHE A 524 -9.27 12.38 -12.91
CA PHE A 524 -9.22 13.41 -13.94
C PHE A 524 -7.85 14.07 -14.08
N MET A 525 -7.06 14.19 -13.00
CA MET A 525 -5.68 14.68 -13.11
C MET A 525 -4.88 13.82 -14.10
N TYR A 526 -4.95 12.49 -13.97
CA TYR A 526 -4.27 11.57 -14.88
C TYR A 526 -4.86 11.52 -16.28
N GLN A 527 -6.20 11.59 -16.41
CA GLN A 527 -6.84 11.65 -17.71
C GLN A 527 -6.46 12.91 -18.47
N ASP A 528 -6.46 14.07 -17.80
CA ASP A 528 -6.07 15.35 -18.40
C ASP A 528 -4.58 15.33 -18.80
N LEU A 529 -3.71 14.77 -17.95
CA LEU A 529 -2.31 14.57 -18.27
C LEU A 529 -2.12 13.76 -19.57
N ILE A 530 -2.87 12.66 -19.74
CA ILE A 530 -2.82 11.84 -20.96
C ILE A 530 -3.27 12.64 -22.18
N GLU A 531 -4.48 13.23 -22.14
CA GLU A 531 -5.06 13.91 -23.31
C GLU A 531 -4.27 15.15 -23.71
N GLU A 532 -3.76 15.92 -22.74
CA GLU A 532 -2.90 17.08 -22.99
C GLU A 532 -1.54 16.67 -23.54
N SER A 533 -0.99 15.52 -23.14
CA SER A 533 0.29 15.02 -23.68
C SER A 533 0.13 14.50 -25.11
N LEU A 534 -0.96 13.78 -25.43
CA LEU A 534 -1.28 13.35 -26.79
C LEU A 534 -1.54 14.54 -27.72
N SER A 535 -2.30 15.53 -27.26
CA SER A 535 -2.57 16.76 -28.02
C SER A 535 -1.28 17.52 -28.35
N ASP A 536 -0.32 17.54 -27.42
CA ASP A 536 0.96 18.23 -27.63
C ASP A 536 1.86 17.51 -28.62
N LEU A 537 1.87 16.18 -28.60
CA LEU A 537 2.57 15.40 -29.61
C LEU A 537 2.02 15.69 -31.01
N GLN A 538 0.69 15.81 -31.14
CA GLN A 538 0.05 16.21 -32.41
C GLN A 538 0.43 17.64 -32.81
N ARG A 539 0.42 18.60 -31.87
CA ARG A 539 0.85 19.98 -32.14
C ARG A 539 2.31 20.06 -32.57
N GLN A 540 3.21 19.30 -31.93
CA GLN A 540 4.62 19.23 -32.32
C GLN A 540 4.79 18.62 -33.72
N HIS A 541 4.04 17.57 -34.03
CA HIS A 541 4.04 17.00 -35.38
C HIS A 541 3.57 18.03 -36.43
N GLN A 542 2.45 18.72 -36.18
CA GLN A 542 1.95 19.76 -37.08
C GLN A 542 2.97 20.88 -37.28
N ALA A 543 3.59 21.39 -36.21
CA ALA A 543 4.62 22.42 -36.32
C ALA A 543 5.83 21.98 -37.15
N ILE A 544 6.23 20.70 -37.05
CA ILE A 544 7.29 20.14 -37.90
C ILE A 544 6.83 20.10 -39.36
N GLN A 545 5.61 19.66 -39.65
CA GLN A 545 5.06 19.65 -41.01
C GLN A 545 5.00 21.06 -41.61
N ASP A 546 4.51 22.03 -40.86
CA ASP A 546 4.41 23.42 -41.28
C ASP A 546 5.81 23.99 -41.59
N SER A 547 6.81 23.69 -40.74
CA SER A 547 8.20 24.11 -40.97
C SER A 547 8.85 23.50 -42.21
N LEU A 548 8.48 22.26 -42.57
CA LEU A 548 8.94 21.58 -43.78
C LEU A 548 8.25 22.09 -45.05
N SER A 549 7.03 22.64 -44.93
CA SER A 549 6.25 23.20 -46.03
C SER A 549 6.61 24.66 -46.37
N LEU A 550 7.16 25.41 -45.41
CA LEU A 550 7.53 26.82 -45.54
C LEU A 550 8.91 27.04 -46.21
N THR A 551 9.16 26.38 -47.34
CA THR A 551 10.33 26.62 -48.21
C THR A 551 10.11 27.79 -49.18
N LYS A 552 9.53 28.91 -48.72
CA LYS A 552 9.58 30.23 -49.40
C LYS A 552 9.70 31.36 -48.37
N PRO A 553 10.52 32.40 -48.64
CA PRO A 553 10.89 33.39 -47.63
C PRO A 553 9.82 34.48 -47.56
N ASN A 554 9.03 34.49 -46.49
CA ASN A 554 8.51 35.74 -45.92
C ASN A 554 7.98 35.46 -44.52
N ILE A 555 8.79 35.78 -43.52
CA ILE A 555 8.40 35.76 -42.10
C ILE A 555 8.32 37.23 -41.67
N PRO A 556 7.15 37.75 -41.24
CA PRO A 556 7.10 38.94 -40.43
C PRO A 556 7.72 38.64 -39.06
N THR A 557 8.81 39.33 -38.77
CA THR A 557 9.58 39.27 -37.53
C THR A 557 8.79 39.92 -36.39
N SER A 558 7.91 39.17 -35.74
CA SER A 558 7.49 39.42 -34.35
C SER A 558 6.71 38.22 -33.85
N ILE A 559 7.39 37.31 -33.15
CA ILE A 559 6.72 36.34 -32.31
C ILE A 559 6.35 37.12 -31.03
N PRO A 560 5.06 37.31 -30.70
CA PRO A 560 4.69 37.92 -29.43
C PRO A 560 5.33 37.11 -28.29
N PRO A 561 5.79 37.77 -27.22
CA PRO A 561 6.40 37.07 -26.09
C PRO A 561 5.44 35.98 -25.60
N PRO A 562 5.94 34.78 -25.25
CA PRO A 562 5.09 33.72 -24.73
C PRO A 562 4.29 34.28 -23.54
N PRO A 563 2.97 34.01 -23.46
CA PRO A 563 2.17 34.46 -22.35
C PRO A 563 2.81 33.96 -21.04
N GLU A 564 2.82 34.81 -20.02
CA GLU A 564 3.31 34.43 -18.70
C GLU A 564 2.64 33.12 -18.26
N PRO A 565 3.42 32.16 -17.73
CA PRO A 565 2.84 30.90 -17.29
C PRO A 565 1.75 31.17 -16.24
N PRO A 566 0.58 30.53 -16.35
CA PRO A 566 -0.55 30.82 -15.48
C PRO A 566 -0.17 30.54 -14.02
N THR A 567 -0.61 31.41 -13.11
CA THR A 567 -0.37 31.22 -11.67
C THR A 567 -1.07 29.95 -11.18
N ARG A 568 -0.64 29.43 -10.02
CA ARG A 568 -1.25 28.23 -9.43
C ARG A 568 -2.75 28.40 -9.24
N GLU A 569 -3.18 29.57 -8.79
CA GLU A 569 -4.60 29.88 -8.57
C GLU A 569 -5.39 29.87 -9.88
N GLN A 570 -4.81 30.40 -10.97
CA GLN A 570 -5.41 30.38 -12.30
C GLN A 570 -5.53 28.95 -12.84
N GLN A 571 -4.50 28.12 -12.63
CA GLN A 571 -4.52 26.71 -13.02
C GLN A 571 -5.61 25.93 -12.26
N LEU A 572 -5.73 26.16 -10.94
CA LEU A 572 -6.76 25.55 -10.11
C LEU A 572 -8.16 25.98 -10.56
N GLU A 573 -8.38 27.26 -10.83
CA GLU A 573 -9.68 27.76 -11.28
C GLU A 573 -10.05 27.21 -12.66
N HIS A 574 -9.10 27.13 -13.58
CA HIS A 574 -9.31 26.50 -14.89
C HIS A 574 -9.68 25.01 -14.76
N ARG A 575 -9.01 24.26 -13.88
CA ARG A 575 -9.38 22.86 -13.59
C ARG A 575 -10.79 22.75 -12.99
N ARG A 576 -11.15 23.64 -12.06
CA ARG A 576 -12.50 23.70 -11.48
C ARG A 576 -13.57 23.99 -12.52
N GLN A 577 -13.30 24.90 -13.45
CA GLN A 577 -14.21 25.20 -14.56
C GLN A 577 -14.38 24.00 -15.49
N LYS A 578 -13.28 23.34 -15.89
CA LYS A 578 -13.32 22.08 -16.64
C LYS A 578 -14.17 21.04 -15.90
N GLN A 579 -13.95 20.86 -14.59
CA GLN A 579 -14.68 19.90 -13.76
C GLN A 579 -16.19 20.14 -13.75
N LYS A 580 -16.65 21.40 -13.67
CA LYS A 580 -18.09 21.75 -13.71
C LYS A 580 -18.79 21.30 -15.00
N THR A 581 -18.05 21.21 -16.11
CA THR A 581 -18.61 20.83 -17.42
C THR A 581 -18.56 19.32 -17.69
N ARG A 582 -17.92 18.53 -16.82
CA ARG A 582 -17.74 17.08 -17.01
C ARG A 582 -18.93 16.30 -16.44
N PRO A 583 -19.36 15.22 -17.12
CA PRO A 583 -20.28 14.29 -16.50
C PRO A 583 -19.63 13.64 -15.27
N PRO A 584 -20.36 13.50 -14.14
CA PRO A 584 -19.86 12.80 -12.97
C PRO A 584 -19.53 11.34 -13.33
N HIS A 585 -18.44 10.81 -12.77
CA HIS A 585 -17.93 9.45 -13.02
C HIS A 585 -17.53 9.14 -14.47
N SER A 586 -17.22 10.15 -15.30
CA SER A 586 -16.79 9.91 -16.69
C SER A 586 -15.32 9.49 -16.84
N SER A 587 -14.49 9.64 -15.80
CA SER A 587 -13.11 9.19 -15.86
C SER A 587 -12.98 7.67 -15.78
N ILE A 588 -12.15 7.10 -16.66
CA ILE A 588 -11.77 5.68 -16.60
C ILE A 588 -10.87 5.36 -15.40
N PHE A 589 -10.28 6.39 -14.77
CA PHE A 589 -9.45 6.28 -13.58
C PHE A 589 -10.20 6.72 -12.30
N ASN A 590 -11.53 6.70 -12.34
CA ASN A 590 -12.32 7.09 -11.17
C ASN A 590 -12.11 6.11 -10.02
N ILE A 591 -11.91 6.68 -8.83
CA ILE A 591 -11.67 5.96 -7.58
C ILE A 591 -12.95 5.81 -6.74
N SER A 592 -14.01 6.52 -7.10
CA SER A 592 -15.32 6.35 -6.46
C SER A 592 -16.02 5.10 -7.01
N PRO A 593 -16.72 4.31 -6.17
CA PRO A 593 -17.48 3.15 -6.63
C PRO A 593 -18.41 3.56 -7.77
N ARG A 594 -18.22 2.97 -8.95
CA ARG A 594 -19.11 3.19 -10.09
C ARG A 594 -20.44 2.53 -9.73
N GLN A 595 -21.54 3.29 -9.69
CA GLN A 595 -22.85 2.65 -9.80
C GLN A 595 -22.83 1.87 -11.11
N GLU A 596 -22.86 0.54 -11.01
CA GLU A 596 -23.07 -0.32 -12.17
C GLU A 596 -24.46 -0.02 -12.72
N GLY A 597 -24.56 1.01 -13.56
CA GLY A 597 -25.57 1.00 -14.61
C GLY A 597 -25.35 -0.26 -15.43
N PRO A 598 -26.42 -0.87 -15.97
CA PRO A 598 -26.29 -2.06 -16.81
C PRO A 598 -25.25 -1.75 -17.88
N THR A 599 -24.09 -2.40 -17.77
CA THR A 599 -23.03 -2.20 -18.76
C THR A 599 -23.63 -2.73 -20.05
N ALA A 600 -23.81 -1.86 -21.04
CA ALA A 600 -24.20 -2.23 -22.39
C ALA A 600 -23.02 -2.97 -23.06
N ALA A 601 -22.65 -4.14 -22.53
CA ALA A 601 -22.13 -5.20 -23.34
C ALA A 601 -23.35 -5.90 -23.93
N ALA A 602 -23.44 -5.91 -25.25
CA ALA A 602 -24.52 -6.55 -25.98
C ALA A 602 -24.84 -7.93 -25.38
N SER A 603 -26.10 -8.09 -25.02
CA SER A 603 -26.75 -9.36 -24.71
C SER A 603 -26.62 -10.29 -25.93
N GLU A 604 -25.53 -11.03 -26.03
CA GLU A 604 -25.56 -12.38 -26.58
C GLU A 604 -25.76 -13.34 -25.41
N LYS A 605 -26.69 -14.29 -25.55
CA LYS A 605 -26.96 -15.29 -24.51
C LYS A 605 -25.62 -15.93 -24.10
N PRO A 606 -25.30 -16.03 -22.79
CA PRO A 606 -24.05 -16.62 -22.36
C PRO A 606 -23.95 -18.04 -22.94
N GLN A 607 -22.91 -18.28 -23.72
CA GLN A 607 -22.62 -19.60 -24.27
C GLN A 607 -22.36 -20.53 -23.10
N ILE A 608 -23.23 -21.52 -22.90
CA ILE A 608 -23.05 -22.53 -21.86
C ILE A 608 -21.95 -23.48 -22.34
N LEU A 609 -20.80 -23.45 -21.67
CA LEU A 609 -19.66 -24.32 -21.93
C LEU A 609 -19.87 -25.64 -21.17
N GLN A 610 -19.87 -26.75 -21.92
CA GLN A 610 -19.87 -28.09 -21.32
C GLN A 610 -18.46 -28.40 -20.82
N VAL A 611 -18.34 -28.76 -19.55
CA VAL A 611 -17.06 -29.00 -18.89
C VAL A 611 -17.14 -30.22 -17.98
N SER A 612 -15.99 -30.79 -17.66
CA SER A 612 -15.87 -31.83 -16.65
C SER A 612 -16.26 -31.33 -15.25
N ALA A 613 -16.62 -32.23 -14.35
CA ALA A 613 -16.95 -31.88 -12.96
C ALA A 613 -15.81 -31.12 -12.24
N PRO A 614 -14.51 -31.50 -12.36
CA PRO A 614 -13.40 -30.72 -11.79
C PRO A 614 -13.32 -29.29 -12.33
N THR A 615 -13.49 -29.10 -13.64
CA THR A 615 -13.46 -27.78 -14.29
C THR A 615 -14.66 -26.93 -13.90
N GLY A 616 -15.85 -27.54 -13.80
CA GLY A 616 -17.05 -26.89 -13.26
C GLY A 616 -16.85 -26.41 -11.82
N ALA A 617 -16.19 -27.20 -10.97
CA ALA A 617 -15.88 -26.82 -9.59
C ALA A 617 -14.93 -25.62 -9.50
N VAL A 618 -13.92 -25.54 -10.39
CA VAL A 618 -12.99 -24.39 -10.49
C VAL A 618 -13.76 -23.10 -10.76
N PHE A 619 -14.57 -23.05 -11.81
CA PHE A 619 -15.30 -21.84 -12.17
C PHE A 619 -16.44 -21.52 -11.19
N SER A 620 -17.12 -22.54 -10.64
CA SER A 620 -18.10 -22.33 -9.57
C SER A 620 -17.46 -21.68 -8.34
N THR A 621 -16.25 -22.09 -7.98
CA THR A 621 -15.49 -21.50 -6.86
C THR A 621 -15.05 -20.07 -7.18
N LEU A 622 -14.50 -19.82 -8.37
CA LEU A 622 -14.06 -18.48 -8.78
C LEU A 622 -15.22 -17.47 -8.85
N PHE A 623 -16.38 -17.88 -9.35
CA PHE A 623 -17.54 -17.00 -9.53
C PHE A 623 -18.52 -16.99 -8.35
N ASP A 624 -18.20 -17.67 -7.24
CA ASP A 624 -19.01 -17.61 -6.03
C ASP A 624 -18.92 -16.22 -5.41
N ARG A 625 -20.06 -15.52 -5.24
CA ARG A 625 -20.09 -14.19 -4.62
C ARG A 625 -20.17 -14.22 -3.10
N SER A 626 -20.12 -15.41 -2.48
CA SER A 626 -20.08 -15.53 -1.02
C SER A 626 -18.77 -14.98 -0.45
N GLU A 627 -18.85 -14.36 0.73
CA GLU A 627 -17.68 -13.94 1.51
C GLU A 627 -16.78 -15.13 1.88
N ALA A 628 -17.34 -16.34 1.94
CA ALA A 628 -16.63 -17.59 2.22
C ALA A 628 -16.12 -18.30 0.96
N ARG A 629 -15.81 -17.55 -0.12
CA ARG A 629 -15.30 -18.11 -1.38
C ARG A 629 -14.09 -19.02 -1.13
N GLY A 630 -14.15 -20.23 -1.71
CA GLY A 630 -13.05 -21.19 -1.65
C GLY A 630 -11.81 -20.74 -2.43
N SER A 631 -10.71 -21.50 -2.31
CA SER A 631 -9.49 -21.27 -3.08
C SER A 631 -9.37 -22.21 -4.27
N VAL A 632 -8.82 -21.71 -5.38
CA VAL A 632 -8.54 -22.50 -6.59
C VAL A 632 -7.04 -22.65 -6.78
N SER A 633 -6.53 -23.89 -6.80
CA SER A 633 -5.11 -24.13 -7.06
C SER A 633 -4.69 -23.65 -8.46
N TRP A 634 -3.44 -23.17 -8.61
CA TRP A 634 -2.90 -22.79 -9.91
C TRP A 634 -2.99 -23.93 -10.93
N THR A 635 -2.66 -25.15 -10.51
CA THR A 635 -2.68 -26.35 -11.35
C THR A 635 -4.11 -26.65 -11.83
N SER A 636 -5.09 -26.57 -10.94
CA SER A 636 -6.51 -26.77 -11.29
C SER A 636 -7.00 -25.71 -12.27
N PHE A 637 -6.60 -24.44 -12.08
CA PHE A 637 -6.93 -23.37 -13.01
C PHE A 637 -6.32 -23.59 -14.41
N VAL A 638 -5.03 -23.95 -14.48
CA VAL A 638 -4.36 -24.24 -15.77
C VAL A 638 -5.02 -25.44 -16.47
N ALA A 639 -5.36 -26.50 -15.73
CA ALA A 639 -6.04 -27.66 -16.27
C ALA A 639 -7.43 -27.29 -16.84
N ALA A 640 -8.21 -26.50 -16.09
CA ALA A 640 -9.52 -26.00 -16.52
C ALA A 640 -9.43 -25.15 -17.80
N MET A 641 -8.47 -24.22 -17.87
CA MET A 641 -8.25 -23.40 -19.07
C MET A 641 -7.80 -24.25 -20.27
N THR A 642 -6.96 -25.26 -20.04
CA THR A 642 -6.50 -26.19 -21.08
C THR A 642 -7.65 -27.06 -21.60
N GLU A 643 -8.53 -27.54 -20.72
CA GLU A 643 -9.74 -28.29 -21.12
C GLU A 643 -10.63 -27.47 -22.05
N LEU A 644 -10.74 -26.15 -21.80
CA LEU A 644 -11.46 -25.21 -22.65
C LEU A 644 -10.70 -24.85 -23.96
N GLY A 645 -9.57 -25.51 -24.24
CA GLY A 645 -8.80 -25.34 -25.47
C GLY A 645 -7.83 -24.16 -25.48
N PHE A 646 -7.59 -23.50 -24.35
CA PHE A 646 -6.58 -22.44 -24.29
C PHE A 646 -5.18 -23.01 -24.45
N SER A 647 -4.33 -22.30 -25.19
CA SER A 647 -2.88 -22.52 -25.13
C SER A 647 -2.28 -21.68 -24.01
N VAL A 648 -1.40 -22.28 -23.22
CA VAL A 648 -0.80 -21.66 -22.05
C VAL A 648 0.68 -21.43 -22.32
N VAL A 649 1.07 -20.17 -22.44
CA VAL A 649 2.44 -19.78 -22.80
C VAL A 649 3.11 -19.13 -21.58
N PRO A 650 4.17 -19.72 -21.00
CA PRO A 650 4.98 -19.05 -20.00
C PRO A 650 5.68 -17.85 -20.65
N ARG A 651 5.70 -16.72 -19.96
CA ARG A 651 6.40 -15.50 -20.39
C ARG A 651 7.71 -15.39 -19.62
N TYR A 652 7.83 -14.38 -18.76
CA TYR A 652 8.98 -14.15 -17.90
C TYR A 652 8.59 -14.31 -16.44
N GLY A 653 9.43 -14.98 -15.64
CA GLY A 653 9.14 -15.25 -14.24
C GLY A 653 7.86 -16.06 -14.05
N SER A 654 6.99 -15.63 -13.13
CA SER A 654 5.72 -16.30 -12.80
C SER A 654 4.52 -15.79 -13.64
N VAL A 655 4.76 -15.21 -14.82
CA VAL A 655 3.73 -14.66 -15.70
C VAL A 655 3.38 -15.65 -16.82
N TYR A 656 2.09 -15.91 -17.03
CA TYR A 656 1.60 -16.80 -18.08
C TYR A 656 0.54 -16.10 -18.94
N THR A 657 0.62 -16.26 -20.26
CA THR A 657 -0.44 -15.79 -21.17
C THR A 657 -1.26 -16.99 -21.65
N PHE A 658 -2.57 -16.89 -21.48
CA PHE A 658 -3.56 -17.84 -21.98
C PHE A 658 -4.12 -17.28 -23.29
N PHE A 659 -3.95 -17.99 -24.41
CA PHE A 659 -4.52 -17.61 -25.69
C PHE A 659 -5.75 -18.46 -25.99
N ALA A 660 -6.87 -17.77 -26.24
CA ALA A 660 -8.13 -18.40 -26.55
C ALA A 660 -8.09 -19.18 -27.88
N PRO A 661 -8.78 -20.34 -27.97
CA PRO A 661 -8.83 -21.13 -29.20
C PRO A 661 -9.59 -20.42 -30.31
N GLU A 662 -9.31 -20.77 -31.58
CA GLU A 662 -9.97 -20.17 -32.75
C GLU A 662 -11.50 -20.31 -32.72
N GLY A 663 -12.04 -21.38 -32.11
CA GLY A 663 -13.49 -21.60 -32.00
C GLY A 663 -14.22 -20.72 -30.97
N MET A 664 -13.52 -19.93 -30.17
CA MET A 664 -14.13 -19.12 -29.10
C MET A 664 -14.65 -17.78 -29.63
N ALA A 665 -15.82 -17.34 -29.12
CA ALA A 665 -16.46 -16.08 -29.51
C ALA A 665 -15.55 -14.86 -29.26
N VAL A 666 -14.84 -14.85 -28.13
CA VAL A 666 -13.88 -13.80 -27.79
C VAL A 666 -12.46 -14.37 -27.82
N ARG A 667 -11.63 -13.86 -28.73
CA ARG A 667 -10.25 -14.34 -28.96
C ARG A 667 -9.18 -13.47 -28.28
N ARG A 668 -9.51 -12.88 -27.12
CA ARG A 668 -8.57 -12.02 -26.39
C ARG A 668 -7.62 -12.87 -25.53
N PRO A 669 -6.32 -12.52 -25.45
CA PRO A 669 -5.41 -13.16 -24.51
C PRO A 669 -5.75 -12.76 -23.07
N LEU A 670 -5.38 -13.62 -22.12
CA LEU A 670 -5.46 -13.34 -20.69
C LEU A 670 -4.08 -13.59 -20.06
N THR A 671 -3.45 -12.55 -19.54
CA THR A 671 -2.14 -12.66 -18.88
C THR A 671 -2.32 -12.78 -17.37
N VAL A 672 -2.04 -13.93 -16.78
CA VAL A 672 -2.25 -14.20 -15.36
C VAL A 672 -0.92 -14.43 -14.65
N HIS A 673 -0.79 -13.85 -13.48
CA HIS A 673 0.28 -14.16 -12.55
C HIS A 673 -0.01 -15.48 -11.86
N ARG A 674 0.95 -16.40 -11.92
CA ARG A 674 0.88 -17.61 -11.10
C ARG A 674 0.89 -17.18 -9.63
N PRO A 675 -0.16 -17.52 -8.85
CA PRO A 675 -0.26 -17.11 -7.47
C PRO A 675 0.85 -17.77 -6.66
N HIS A 676 1.34 -17.03 -5.69
CA HIS A 676 2.28 -17.52 -4.70
C HIS A 676 1.53 -18.32 -3.62
N GLY A 677 2.03 -19.47 -3.18
CA GLY A 677 1.31 -20.39 -2.27
C GLY A 677 0.31 -21.35 -2.94
N ALA A 678 -0.74 -21.76 -2.21
CA ALA A 678 -1.69 -22.82 -2.57
C ALA A 678 -2.63 -22.58 -3.79
N GLY A 679 -2.66 -21.39 -4.41
CA GLY A 679 -3.66 -21.01 -5.44
C GLY A 679 -4.32 -19.63 -5.29
N PHE A 680 -5.32 -19.31 -6.11
CA PHE A 680 -6.11 -18.09 -5.98
C PHE A 680 -7.07 -18.19 -4.79
N GLY A 681 -7.03 -17.24 -3.87
CA GLY A 681 -7.91 -17.18 -2.70
C GLY A 681 -8.03 -15.75 -2.17
N GLY A 682 -9.11 -15.44 -1.45
CA GLY A 682 -9.39 -14.09 -0.98
C GLY A 682 -9.44 -13.08 -2.14
N TYR A 683 -8.73 -11.95 -1.99
CA TYR A 683 -8.71 -10.86 -2.98
C TYR A 683 -8.24 -11.31 -4.38
N SER A 684 -7.22 -12.18 -4.47
CA SER A 684 -6.67 -12.63 -5.75
C SER A 684 -7.68 -13.43 -6.60
N ALA A 685 -8.59 -14.17 -5.96
CA ALA A 685 -9.68 -14.86 -6.64
C ALA A 685 -10.74 -13.88 -7.17
N LEU A 686 -11.02 -12.78 -6.46
CA LEU A 686 -11.90 -11.71 -6.93
C LEU A 686 -11.33 -11.03 -8.17
N VAL A 687 -10.03 -10.72 -8.13
CA VAL A 687 -9.30 -10.15 -9.27
C VAL A 687 -9.39 -11.07 -10.49
N LEU A 688 -9.07 -12.36 -10.34
CA LEU A 688 -9.14 -13.31 -11.46
C LEU A 688 -10.57 -13.46 -12.00
N ALA A 689 -11.57 -13.59 -11.12
CA ALA A 689 -12.97 -13.74 -11.52
C ALA A 689 -13.48 -12.52 -12.32
N ARG A 690 -13.17 -11.30 -11.85
CA ARG A 690 -13.54 -10.06 -12.55
C ARG A 690 -12.89 -9.96 -13.93
N ARG A 691 -11.64 -10.43 -14.05
CA ARG A 691 -10.94 -10.52 -15.33
C ARG A 691 -11.59 -11.48 -16.30
N LEU A 692 -11.94 -12.68 -15.85
CA LEU A 692 -12.64 -13.65 -16.68
C LEU A 692 -14.03 -13.15 -17.12
N GLU A 693 -14.77 -12.49 -16.23
CA GLU A 693 -16.07 -11.87 -16.53
C GLU A 693 -15.93 -10.78 -17.59
N ARG A 694 -14.97 -9.87 -17.44
CA ARG A 694 -14.76 -8.75 -18.37
C ARG A 694 -14.22 -9.18 -19.74
N VAL A 695 -13.29 -10.13 -19.76
CA VAL A 695 -12.63 -10.55 -21.01
C VAL A 695 -13.52 -11.49 -21.81
N TYR A 696 -14.17 -12.47 -21.17
CA TYR A 696 -14.90 -13.53 -21.86
C TYR A 696 -16.41 -13.54 -21.59
N GLY A 697 -16.94 -12.65 -20.76
CA GLY A 697 -18.35 -12.65 -20.37
C GLY A 697 -18.72 -13.82 -19.44
N TRP A 698 -17.73 -14.47 -18.83
CA TRP A 698 -17.94 -15.67 -18.02
C TRP A 698 -18.48 -15.35 -16.63
N GLY A 699 -19.35 -16.22 -16.12
CA GLY A 699 -19.91 -16.11 -14.79
C GLY A 699 -20.55 -17.42 -14.32
N ARG A 700 -21.24 -17.39 -13.18
CA ARG A 700 -21.78 -18.59 -12.51
C ARG A 700 -22.68 -19.46 -13.39
N GLY A 701 -23.41 -18.87 -14.34
CA GLY A 701 -24.30 -19.58 -15.27
C GLY A 701 -23.67 -20.00 -16.60
N GLY A 702 -22.36 -19.78 -16.79
CA GLY A 702 -21.68 -20.02 -18.06
C GLY A 702 -21.17 -21.45 -18.26
N PHE A 703 -21.28 -22.33 -17.25
CA PHE A 703 -20.68 -23.66 -17.25
C PHE A 703 -21.69 -24.73 -16.82
N CYS A 704 -21.76 -25.81 -17.59
CA CYS A 704 -22.57 -26.98 -17.28
C CYS A 704 -21.65 -28.20 -17.17
N VAL A 705 -21.86 -29.01 -16.13
CA VAL A 705 -21.11 -30.25 -15.96
C VAL A 705 -21.70 -31.30 -16.89
N GLY A 706 -20.87 -31.82 -17.80
CA GLY A 706 -21.20 -32.85 -18.78
C GLY A 706 -20.91 -34.26 -18.33
#